data_AF-A0A6M1TBJ2-F1
#
_entry.id   AF-A0A6M1TBJ2-F1
#
_cell.length_a   1.000
_cell.length_b   1.000
_cell.length_c   1.000
_cell.angle_alpha   90.00
_cell.angle_beta   90.00
_cell.angle_gamma   90.00
#
_symmetry.space_group_name_H-M   'P 1'
#
loop_
_entity.id
_entity.type
_entity.pdbx_description
1 polymer ?
#
loop_
_entity_poly.entity_id
_entity_poly.type
_entity_poly.pdbx_seq_one_letter_code
_entity_poly.pdbx_strand_id
1 'polypeptide(L)'
;MNYRALPILISLILILVLGITQSFAQSQTDEPRINPELLKALEYRSIGPYRGGRVTAVAGTSSKPFTFYMGSTGGGVWKTEDAGERWTNISDGFFEAGSIGSITVANSDPNVIYVGTGSDAPRGNISAGVGMYKSTDAGKTWKHVGLRNGGQIGEIQIHPENPELVYAAVLGNIFGPNSERGVYRSKNGGKNWEQVLSLSDSTGAIDVEMDPTNPRILYAGFWRAERKPWTLIDGSTEGGVFKSVDGGDSWERVHGGLPDEGILGKVDIAISPANPDRIWVMQQAKAEEKGGLYRSDDGGKNWKRVNREHKLRQRQYYYTHLFADPIDEHTVYVLNTGFYKSTNAGETFERISVPHGDVHSLWLNPDDPDIMVNSNDGGANVSLNGGKTWTTQKNQPTAEFYRVEVDNRFPYRVYGAQQDNSTISVPGKPQGDISSEQYWYSVGGGESGHIAVHPENPDLVYAGTYSGEITRFDHTIGQTLQMTPYPHYTEGTKMTDLKYRFQWNFPIEISRHNPDVIYITSQYVHRSTDGGFTWEVISPDLTTNDPKYLDLIPGGPVQHDATGVEVYCSLFSFAESTHDGDELWTGSDDGLIHLSRDGGETWQDITPKNMPQAGTVNAIELSMHNPGTAYVAVYRYRRADFRPYVFKTDNYGKSWNLITNGKNGIPANHFVRVVREDPDRQGLLYAGTEFGMYFSMDDGEHWQSFQQNLPVTPITDLKVHEKDLVVSTQGRSFWILDDLSPLHEMEINAEDNGHKLFVPRDAYRTQLSGSGDSPGPDPYPTGALIYAVLADDYKSETVSLEILDESGQPVRTYSTETKEDEKAETLKVKAGLNRFEWDLTYTGPFTVPDLVTMVMRNPARGPEAVPGTYRVRLNVGDWSETRSFELHADPRWSATTEELRQTFELATDIADKISSFQHTIEELRSAQNQIQSIAGDIQNRDYAGEVQEQANSLADKLKALEEEFINDEIESGQDPIGMERRLSNRMGRLYQVVRGHDAQPTGGMMERHADLVEVYEHLMNRYRTLVSEDVKSFNELLNKHGVLHVRIPQNK
;
A
#
# COMPACT_ATOMS: atom_id res chain seq x y z
N MET A 1 56.05 -44.80 39.21
CA MET A 1 54.84 -45.62 39.48
C MET A 1 53.78 -45.20 38.50
N ASN A 2 53.30 -46.15 37.71
CA ASN A 2 52.34 -46.01 36.62
C ASN A 2 51.03 -45.39 37.09
N TYR A 3 50.44 -44.46 36.33
CA TYR A 3 48.99 -44.48 36.06
C TYR A 3 48.72 -43.89 34.66
N ARG A 4 48.88 -44.77 33.67
CA ARG A 4 48.19 -44.73 32.38
C ARG A 4 46.69 -44.91 32.63
N ALA A 5 45.97 -43.84 32.98
CA ALA A 5 44.51 -43.89 33.11
C ALA A 5 43.80 -42.56 32.78
N LEU A 6 44.53 -41.46 32.57
CA LEU A 6 43.93 -40.15 32.30
C LEU A 6 43.44 -39.96 30.84
N PRO A 7 44.06 -40.53 29.78
CA PRO A 7 43.57 -40.31 28.42
C PRO A 7 42.26 -41.06 28.12
N ILE A 8 42.02 -42.20 28.78
CA ILE A 8 40.85 -43.05 28.51
C ILE A 8 39.59 -42.49 29.19
N LEU A 9 39.73 -41.83 30.35
CA LEU A 9 38.61 -41.21 31.05
C LEU A 9 38.10 -39.94 30.33
N ILE A 10 38.99 -39.17 29.69
CA ILE A 10 38.63 -37.97 28.92
C ILE A 10 37.96 -38.35 27.59
N SER A 11 38.40 -39.42 26.92
CA SER A 11 37.73 -39.92 25.71
C SER A 11 36.36 -40.55 25.99
N LEU A 12 36.15 -41.20 27.13
CA LEU A 12 34.84 -41.73 27.53
C LEU A 12 33.85 -40.63 27.94
N ILE A 13 34.31 -39.54 28.56
CA ILE A 13 33.45 -38.38 28.88
C ILE A 13 33.11 -37.59 27.60
N LEU A 14 34.02 -37.46 26.63
CA LEU A 14 33.70 -36.83 25.34
C LEU A 14 32.70 -37.66 24.52
N ILE A 15 32.78 -38.99 24.56
CA ILE A 15 31.83 -39.87 23.85
C ILE A 15 30.47 -39.92 24.57
N LEU A 16 30.43 -39.80 25.90
CA LEU A 16 29.15 -39.67 26.63
C LEU A 16 28.49 -38.29 26.42
N VAL A 17 29.28 -37.22 26.28
CA VAL A 17 28.76 -35.87 25.99
C VAL A 17 28.33 -35.76 24.51
N LEU A 18 29.02 -36.40 23.57
CA LEU A 18 28.60 -36.48 22.17
C LEU A 18 27.39 -37.42 21.95
N GLY A 19 27.24 -38.45 22.78
CA GLY A 19 26.09 -39.38 22.74
C GLY A 19 24.82 -38.86 23.41
N ILE A 20 24.90 -37.83 24.26
CA ILE A 20 23.74 -37.18 24.89
C ILE A 20 23.29 -35.93 24.09
N THR A 21 24.14 -35.38 23.22
CA THR A 21 23.76 -34.29 22.31
C THR A 21 23.03 -34.76 21.03
N GLN A 22 22.93 -36.06 20.77
CA GLN A 22 22.21 -36.60 19.59
C GLN A 22 20.83 -37.20 19.88
N SER A 23 20.31 -37.08 21.11
CA SER A 23 18.95 -37.54 21.44
C SER A 23 18.06 -36.45 22.06
N PHE A 24 18.47 -35.18 21.93
CA PHE A 24 17.62 -34.00 22.08
C PHE A 24 17.47 -33.24 20.76
N ALA A 25 17.40 -33.96 19.63
CA ALA A 25 16.46 -33.52 18.59
C ALA A 25 15.07 -33.69 19.22
N GLN A 26 14.64 -32.70 20.01
CA GLN A 26 13.23 -32.48 20.23
C GLN A 26 12.63 -32.54 18.83
N SER A 27 11.69 -33.47 18.61
CA SER A 27 10.65 -33.18 17.64
C SER A 27 10.04 -31.89 18.14
N GLN A 28 10.48 -30.76 17.58
CA GLN A 28 9.59 -29.63 17.40
C GLN A 28 8.40 -30.28 16.72
N THR A 29 7.31 -30.45 17.47
CA THR A 29 6.01 -30.66 16.86
C THR A 29 5.85 -29.44 15.97
N ASP A 30 6.09 -29.59 14.67
CA ASP A 30 5.91 -28.51 13.70
C ASP A 30 4.48 -28.01 13.91
N GLU A 31 4.37 -26.76 14.37
CA GLU A 31 3.05 -26.15 14.56
C GLU A 31 2.31 -26.18 13.22
N PRO A 32 1.01 -26.54 13.20
CA PRO A 32 0.22 -26.59 11.98
C PRO A 32 0.33 -25.27 11.21
N ARG A 33 0.97 -25.29 10.03
CA ARG A 33 1.17 -24.08 9.21
C ARG A 33 1.24 -24.39 7.72
N ILE A 34 1.03 -23.36 6.91
CA ILE A 34 1.39 -23.40 5.49
C ILE A 34 2.87 -23.03 5.38
N ASN A 35 3.63 -23.74 4.55
CA ASN A 35 5.01 -23.35 4.30
C ASN A 35 5.06 -21.94 3.68
N PRO A 36 5.80 -20.98 4.27
CA PRO A 36 5.93 -19.63 3.72
C PRO A 36 6.36 -19.55 2.25
N GLU A 37 7.14 -20.51 1.75
CA GLU A 37 7.53 -20.58 0.33
C GLU A 37 6.32 -20.78 -0.61
N LEU A 38 5.25 -21.39 -0.12
CA LEU A 38 4.00 -21.59 -0.84
C LEU A 38 3.12 -20.33 -0.90
N LEU A 39 3.51 -19.25 -0.25
CA LEU A 39 2.76 -17.98 -0.23
C LEU A 39 3.44 -16.87 -1.03
N LYS A 40 4.75 -17.01 -1.34
CA LYS A 40 5.60 -15.94 -1.88
C LYS A 40 5.22 -15.36 -3.24
N ALA A 41 4.31 -15.99 -3.98
CA ALA A 41 3.82 -15.46 -5.25
C ALA A 41 2.44 -14.78 -5.14
N LEU A 42 1.86 -14.77 -3.95
CA LEU A 42 0.68 -13.96 -3.62
C LEU A 42 1.18 -12.57 -3.21
N GLU A 43 0.90 -11.57 -4.04
CA GLU A 43 1.37 -10.20 -3.84
C GLU A 43 0.17 -9.25 -3.76
N TYR A 44 0.24 -8.32 -2.81
CA TYR A 44 -0.69 -7.20 -2.71
C TYR A 44 -0.32 -6.11 -3.72
N ARG A 45 -1.34 -5.47 -4.26
CA ARG A 45 -1.25 -4.36 -5.20
C ARG A 45 -1.77 -3.09 -4.55
N SER A 46 -0.98 -2.01 -4.51
CA SER A 46 -1.47 -0.72 -4.02
C SER A 46 -2.38 -0.09 -5.06
N ILE A 47 -3.63 0.23 -4.68
CA ILE A 47 -4.62 0.83 -5.60
C ILE A 47 -4.80 2.34 -5.37
N GLY A 48 -4.00 2.92 -4.48
CA GLY A 48 -4.11 4.32 -4.10
C GLY A 48 -5.27 4.60 -3.11
N PRO A 49 -5.68 5.86 -2.96
CA PRO A 49 -5.25 7.03 -3.74
C PRO A 49 -3.79 7.42 -3.46
N TYR A 50 -3.19 8.15 -4.40
CA TYR A 50 -1.94 8.89 -4.17
C TYR A 50 -2.26 10.26 -3.60
N ARG A 51 -2.91 10.28 -2.43
CA ARG A 51 -3.27 11.49 -1.69
C ARG A 51 -2.64 11.42 -0.32
N GLY A 52 -1.89 12.47 0.04
CA GLY A 52 -1.18 12.52 1.31
C GLY A 52 -2.12 12.43 2.51
N GLY A 53 -1.69 11.71 3.54
CA GLY A 53 -2.22 11.75 4.89
C GLY A 53 -1.24 12.44 5.85
N ARG A 54 -1.49 12.35 7.16
CA ARG A 54 -0.76 13.14 8.14
C ARG A 54 0.73 12.85 8.18
N VAL A 55 1.51 13.93 8.13
CA VAL A 55 2.96 13.93 8.30
C VAL A 55 3.34 14.81 9.48
N THR A 56 4.06 14.23 10.44
CA THR A 56 4.46 14.90 11.70
C THR A 56 5.93 15.24 11.78
N ALA A 57 6.77 14.69 10.90
CA ALA A 57 8.20 15.00 10.88
C ALA A 57 8.71 15.27 9.46
N VAL A 58 9.53 16.31 9.30
CA VAL A 58 10.28 16.58 8.06
C VAL A 58 11.71 16.97 8.35
N ALA A 59 12.60 16.66 7.41
CA ALA A 59 14.00 17.08 7.47
C ALA A 59 14.54 17.36 6.07
N GLY A 60 15.63 18.12 5.99
CA GLY A 60 16.38 18.35 4.77
C GLY A 60 17.88 18.35 5.03
N THR A 61 18.66 18.67 4.00
CA THR A 61 20.11 18.83 4.11
C THR A 61 20.58 19.96 3.22
N SER A 62 21.37 20.91 3.76
CA SER A 62 21.87 22.03 2.95
C SER A 62 22.87 21.59 1.87
N SER A 63 23.55 20.46 2.08
CA SER A 63 24.48 19.88 1.08
C SER A 63 23.77 19.41 -0.20
N LYS A 64 22.45 19.19 -0.16
CA LYS A 64 21.63 18.79 -1.30
C LYS A 64 20.27 19.50 -1.22
N PRO A 65 20.15 20.73 -1.76
CA PRO A 65 19.02 21.62 -1.50
C PRO A 65 17.66 21.12 -2.03
N PHE A 66 17.62 20.04 -2.82
CA PHE A 66 16.38 19.41 -3.31
C PHE A 66 16.10 18.04 -2.68
N THR A 67 16.89 17.64 -1.67
CA THR A 67 16.69 16.40 -0.92
C THR A 67 15.98 16.68 0.39
N PHE A 68 14.81 16.08 0.55
CA PHE A 68 14.00 16.17 1.77
C PHE A 68 13.48 14.81 2.19
N TYR A 69 13.14 14.71 3.47
CA TYR A 69 12.58 13.53 4.09
C TYR A 69 11.26 13.90 4.77
N MET A 70 10.31 12.97 4.76
CA MET A 70 9.08 13.08 5.54
C MET A 70 8.83 11.79 6.31
N GLY A 71 8.27 11.93 7.51
CA GLY A 71 7.81 10.84 8.37
C GLY A 71 6.31 10.94 8.55
N SER A 72 5.57 9.97 8.03
CA SER A 72 4.11 9.97 8.12
C SER A 72 3.58 9.21 9.33
N THR A 73 2.30 9.41 9.64
CA THR A 73 1.59 8.58 10.63
C THR A 73 1.19 7.26 9.96
N GLY A 74 1.71 6.15 10.46
CA GLY A 74 1.51 4.80 9.93
C GLY A 74 2.18 4.48 8.58
N GLY A 75 2.70 5.47 7.86
CA GLY A 75 3.21 5.29 6.50
C GLY A 75 4.73 5.25 6.32
N GLY A 76 5.52 5.36 7.38
CA GLY A 76 6.97 5.23 7.37
C GLY A 76 7.72 6.49 6.94
N VAL A 77 8.96 6.30 6.49
CA VAL A 77 9.87 7.37 6.07
C VAL A 77 9.97 7.41 4.55
N TRP A 78 9.84 8.60 4.00
CA TRP A 78 9.90 8.86 2.57
C TRP A 78 10.96 9.89 2.24
N LYS A 79 11.51 9.79 1.04
CA LYS A 79 12.54 10.69 0.52
C LYS A 79 12.13 11.25 -0.84
N THR A 80 12.45 12.51 -1.07
CA THR A 80 12.47 13.13 -2.39
C THR A 80 13.88 13.61 -2.71
N GLU A 81 14.26 13.59 -3.99
CA GLU A 81 15.50 14.18 -4.51
C GLU A 81 15.23 15.24 -5.60
N ASP A 82 13.95 15.52 -5.86
CA ASP A 82 13.45 16.46 -6.88
C ASP A 82 12.50 17.51 -6.26
N ALA A 83 12.81 17.93 -5.03
CA ALA A 83 12.11 18.99 -4.30
C ALA A 83 10.60 18.73 -4.10
N GLY A 84 10.21 17.48 -3.89
CA GLY A 84 8.85 17.10 -3.51
C GLY A 84 7.92 16.74 -4.69
N GLU A 85 8.45 16.66 -5.91
CA GLU A 85 7.71 16.19 -7.09
C GLU A 85 7.48 14.67 -7.03
N ARG A 86 8.47 13.90 -6.54
CA ARG A 86 8.33 12.47 -6.27
C ARG A 86 8.83 12.10 -4.87
N TRP A 87 8.06 11.22 -4.21
CA TRP A 87 8.39 10.65 -2.91
C TRP A 87 8.55 9.14 -3.03
N THR A 88 9.63 8.60 -2.48
CA THR A 88 9.90 7.15 -2.43
C THR A 88 10.03 6.71 -0.98
N ASN A 89 9.33 5.64 -0.60
CA ASN A 89 9.47 5.06 0.73
C ASN A 89 10.88 4.46 0.87
N ILE A 90 11.53 4.73 2.00
CA ILE A 90 12.88 4.27 2.31
C ILE A 90 12.94 3.48 3.64
N SER A 91 11.80 3.18 4.26
CA SER A 91 11.70 2.45 5.53
C SER A 91 11.16 1.02 5.39
N ASP A 92 10.43 0.72 4.32
CA ASP A 92 9.81 -0.58 4.09
C ASP A 92 10.89 -1.68 4.06
N GLY A 93 10.60 -2.81 4.72
CA GLY A 93 11.55 -3.91 4.93
C GLY A 93 12.54 -3.72 6.09
N PHE A 94 12.59 -2.54 6.73
CA PHE A 94 13.46 -2.28 7.88
C PHE A 94 12.71 -1.91 9.16
N PHE A 95 11.62 -1.14 9.06
CA PHE A 95 10.90 -0.61 10.21
C PHE A 95 9.82 -1.58 10.68
N GLU A 96 9.67 -1.68 12.00
CA GLU A 96 8.64 -2.50 12.64
C GLU A 96 7.37 -1.71 13.03
N ALA A 97 7.37 -0.40 12.79
CA ALA A 97 6.20 0.45 12.96
C ALA A 97 6.25 1.62 11.97
N GLY A 98 5.10 1.99 11.41
CA GLY A 98 5.02 3.02 10.37
C GLY A 98 4.88 4.46 10.88
N SER A 99 4.50 4.68 12.14
CA SER A 99 4.32 6.05 12.66
C SER A 99 5.63 6.69 13.06
N ILE A 100 5.89 7.90 12.56
CA ILE A 100 7.14 8.64 12.78
C ILE A 100 6.88 9.92 13.60
N GLY A 101 7.63 10.13 14.67
CA GLY A 101 7.54 11.33 15.51
C GLY A 101 8.60 12.38 15.18
N SER A 102 9.82 11.97 14.85
CA SER A 102 10.92 12.90 14.55
C SER A 102 11.91 12.31 13.54
N ILE A 103 12.49 13.18 12.71
CA ILE A 103 13.55 12.86 11.75
C ILE A 103 14.60 13.95 11.81
N THR A 104 15.86 13.57 12.01
CA THR A 104 16.98 14.53 12.01
C THR A 104 18.13 14.01 11.16
N VAL A 105 18.63 14.85 10.25
CA VAL A 105 19.82 14.60 9.43
C VAL A 105 21.02 15.28 10.08
N ALA A 106 22.15 14.59 10.20
CA ALA A 106 23.33 15.19 10.82
C ALA A 106 23.97 16.26 9.91
N ASN A 107 24.18 17.46 10.44
CA ASN A 107 24.85 18.56 9.71
C ASN A 107 26.30 18.23 9.32
N SER A 108 26.99 17.43 10.14
CA SER A 108 28.38 17.01 9.90
C SER A 108 28.52 15.89 8.87
N ASP A 109 27.47 15.10 8.63
CA ASP A 109 27.44 14.05 7.62
C ASP A 109 25.99 13.76 7.18
N PRO A 110 25.57 14.22 5.99
CA PRO A 110 24.19 14.05 5.50
C PRO A 110 23.83 12.58 5.16
N ASN A 111 24.77 11.64 5.28
CA ASN A 111 24.45 10.21 5.22
C ASN A 111 23.89 9.67 6.53
N VAL A 112 24.14 10.36 7.66
CA VAL A 112 23.65 9.93 8.97
C VAL A 112 22.29 10.54 9.24
N ILE A 113 21.30 9.68 9.41
CA ILE A 113 19.91 10.06 9.69
C ILE A 113 19.45 9.29 10.92
N TYR A 114 18.83 9.99 11.86
CA TYR A 114 18.12 9.38 12.99
C TYR A 114 16.62 9.58 12.82
N VAL A 115 15.86 8.55 13.17
CA VAL A 115 14.40 8.56 13.11
C VAL A 115 13.84 8.03 14.42
N GLY A 116 12.93 8.79 15.01
CA GLY A 116 12.16 8.43 16.18
C GLY A 116 10.76 8.03 15.75
N THR A 117 10.31 6.84 16.17
CA THR A 117 8.96 6.37 15.86
C THR A 117 7.93 6.85 16.89
N GLY A 118 6.65 6.80 16.52
CA GLY A 118 5.51 7.24 17.32
C GLY A 118 5.25 8.74 17.18
N SER A 119 4.10 9.10 16.61
CA SER A 119 3.71 10.50 16.40
C SER A 119 3.72 11.30 17.71
N ASP A 120 4.41 12.43 17.70
CA ASP A 120 4.59 13.36 18.82
C ASP A 120 3.32 14.19 19.13
N ALA A 121 2.30 14.08 18.28
CA ALA A 121 1.00 14.73 18.36
C ALA A 121 -0.08 13.75 18.89
N PRO A 122 -0.25 13.60 20.22
CA PRO A 122 -1.02 12.51 20.80
C PRO A 122 -2.53 12.69 20.64
N ARG A 123 -3.10 12.21 19.53
CA ARG A 123 -4.56 12.09 19.26
C ARG A 123 -5.11 10.74 19.76
N GLY A 124 -6.43 10.61 19.88
CA GLY A 124 -7.08 9.40 20.44
C GLY A 124 -6.96 8.12 19.61
N ASN A 125 -6.48 8.23 18.36
CA ASN A 125 -6.44 7.20 17.32
C ASN A 125 -5.04 7.08 16.66
N ILE A 126 -3.96 7.26 17.43
CA ILE A 126 -2.58 7.14 16.93
C ILE A 126 -1.91 5.81 17.31
N SER A 127 -0.89 5.42 16.55
CA SER A 127 0.00 4.31 16.87
C SER A 127 1.11 4.71 17.84
N ALA A 128 1.50 3.80 18.72
CA ALA A 128 2.71 3.94 19.53
C ALA A 128 3.97 3.66 18.68
N GLY A 129 5.06 4.35 18.99
CA GLY A 129 6.37 4.06 18.41
C GLY A 129 7.05 2.87 19.06
N VAL A 130 8.07 2.36 18.35
CA VAL A 130 8.94 1.24 18.72
C VAL A 130 10.40 1.68 18.87
N GLY A 131 10.66 2.96 19.16
CA GLY A 131 11.97 3.52 19.44
C GLY A 131 12.68 4.15 18.25
N MET A 132 14.01 4.04 18.24
CA MET A 132 14.91 4.79 17.35
C MET A 132 15.49 3.93 16.23
N TYR A 133 15.62 4.52 15.04
CA TYR A 133 16.34 3.96 13.90
C TYR A 133 17.46 4.90 13.45
N LYS A 134 18.53 4.31 12.90
CA LYS A 134 19.66 5.04 12.31
C LYS A 134 19.96 4.51 10.90
N SER A 135 20.21 5.43 9.97
CA SER A 135 20.88 5.17 8.70
C SER A 135 22.25 5.84 8.68
N THR A 136 23.20 5.26 7.95
CA THR A 136 24.53 5.83 7.68
C THR A 136 24.83 5.91 6.18
N ASP A 137 23.81 5.77 5.34
CA ASP A 137 23.89 5.75 3.88
C ASP A 137 22.74 6.54 3.22
N ALA A 138 22.29 7.60 3.90
CA ALA A 138 21.22 8.49 3.46
C ALA A 138 19.87 7.78 3.23
N GLY A 139 19.57 6.79 4.09
CA GLY A 139 18.29 6.09 4.13
C GLY A 139 18.19 4.84 3.26
N LYS A 140 19.29 4.35 2.68
CA LYS A 140 19.27 3.10 1.89
C LYS A 140 19.14 1.87 2.77
N THR A 141 19.76 1.90 3.96
CA THR A 141 19.64 0.87 4.98
C THR A 141 19.45 1.50 6.36
N TRP A 142 18.75 0.77 7.22
CA TRP A 142 18.42 1.21 8.58
C TRP A 142 18.75 0.14 9.62
N LYS A 143 19.03 0.59 10.84
CA LYS A 143 19.18 -0.26 12.02
C LYS A 143 18.34 0.28 13.16
N HIS A 144 17.64 -0.59 13.87
CA HIS A 144 17.08 -0.25 15.18
C HIS A 144 18.23 0.02 16.16
N VAL A 145 18.16 1.15 16.85
CA VAL A 145 19.20 1.63 17.76
C VAL A 145 18.65 1.93 19.15
N GLY A 146 17.62 1.22 19.62
CA GLY A 146 17.18 1.27 21.03
C GLY A 146 15.87 2.04 21.30
N LEU A 147 15.58 2.27 22.58
CA LEU A 147 14.35 2.90 23.10
C LEU A 147 13.06 2.19 22.66
N ARG A 148 13.09 0.85 22.60
CA ARG A 148 11.99 0.04 22.03
C ARG A 148 10.64 0.23 22.73
N ASN A 149 10.62 0.61 24.02
CA ASN A 149 9.37 0.90 24.74
C ASN A 149 9.18 2.39 25.02
N GLY A 150 9.92 3.26 24.32
CA GLY A 150 9.86 4.71 24.46
C GLY A 150 8.55 5.31 23.97
N GLY A 151 7.75 4.58 23.19
CA GLY A 151 6.47 5.08 22.68
C GLY A 151 6.70 6.24 21.72
N GLN A 152 6.22 7.43 22.06
CA GLN A 152 6.36 8.65 21.26
C GLN A 152 7.75 9.29 21.45
N ILE A 153 8.52 9.40 20.37
CA ILE A 153 9.76 10.17 20.31
C ILE A 153 9.45 11.55 19.72
N GLY A 154 9.55 12.58 20.55
CA GLY A 154 9.15 13.94 20.19
C GLY A 154 10.19 14.68 19.36
N GLU A 155 11.46 14.63 19.78
CA GLU A 155 12.52 15.44 19.18
C GLU A 155 13.88 14.72 19.23
N ILE A 156 14.74 15.00 18.24
CA ILE A 156 16.07 14.40 18.11
C ILE A 156 17.10 15.48 17.79
N GLN A 157 18.06 15.67 18.69
CA GLN A 157 19.17 16.60 18.50
C GLN A 157 20.49 15.87 18.29
N ILE A 158 21.15 16.14 17.17
CA ILE A 158 22.46 15.59 16.83
C ILE A 158 23.51 16.68 17.06
N HIS A 159 24.60 16.33 17.74
CA HIS A 159 25.69 17.27 17.96
C HIS A 159 26.26 17.77 16.61
N PRO A 160 26.45 19.09 16.43
CA PRO A 160 26.74 19.70 15.12
C PRO A 160 27.97 19.11 14.44
N GLU A 161 29.02 18.81 15.21
CA GLU A 161 30.30 18.29 14.71
C GLU A 161 30.51 16.78 14.93
N ASN A 162 29.58 16.08 15.59
CA ASN A 162 29.77 14.68 15.96
C ASN A 162 28.46 13.88 15.87
N PRO A 163 28.23 13.14 14.77
CA PRO A 163 26.97 12.42 14.57
C PRO A 163 26.78 11.22 15.51
N GLU A 164 27.78 10.87 16.33
CA GLU A 164 27.68 9.81 17.34
C GLU A 164 27.17 10.32 18.69
N LEU A 165 27.16 11.65 18.92
CA LEU A 165 26.56 12.27 20.10
C LEU A 165 25.16 12.77 19.74
N VAL A 166 24.14 12.08 20.24
CA VAL A 166 22.74 12.34 19.90
C VAL A 166 21.87 12.31 21.17
N TYR A 167 20.85 13.16 21.19
CA TYR A 167 19.86 13.26 22.24
C TYR A 167 18.48 12.96 21.68
N ALA A 168 17.61 12.38 22.51
CA ALA A 168 16.21 12.11 22.17
C ALA A 168 15.30 12.56 23.30
N ALA A 169 14.24 13.30 22.96
CA ALA A 169 13.12 13.59 23.84
C ALA A 169 12.08 12.47 23.72
N VAL A 170 11.86 11.74 24.83
CA VAL A 170 10.94 10.60 24.88
C VAL A 170 9.73 11.00 25.70
N LEU A 171 8.60 11.23 25.02
CA LEU A 171 7.34 11.55 25.67
C LEU A 171 6.81 10.32 26.41
N GLY A 172 7.12 9.11 25.91
CA GLY A 172 6.64 7.84 26.47
C GLY A 172 5.38 7.34 25.78
N ASN A 173 5.00 6.10 26.08
CA ASN A 173 3.71 5.55 25.65
C ASN A 173 2.54 6.32 26.30
N ILE A 174 1.81 7.09 25.50
CA ILE A 174 0.69 7.92 25.97
C ILE A 174 -0.52 7.15 26.51
N PHE A 175 -0.63 5.84 26.32
CA PHE A 175 -1.81 5.10 26.78
C PHE A 175 -1.75 4.70 28.27
N GLY A 176 -0.61 4.89 28.93
CA GLY A 176 -0.45 4.64 30.36
C GLY A 176 0.90 5.06 30.95
N PRO A 177 1.16 4.68 32.21
CA PRO A 177 2.47 4.88 32.83
C PRO A 177 3.58 4.17 32.04
N ASN A 178 4.72 4.85 31.90
CA ASN A 178 5.87 4.39 31.14
C ASN A 178 7.16 4.91 31.77
N SER A 179 8.03 4.01 32.22
CA SER A 179 9.30 4.38 32.86
C SER A 179 10.36 4.90 31.88
N GLU A 180 10.16 4.71 30.57
CA GLU A 180 11.10 5.17 29.54
C GLU A 180 10.92 6.66 29.19
N ARG A 181 10.03 7.40 29.87
CA ARG A 181 9.85 8.85 29.71
C ARG A 181 11.07 9.66 30.13
N GLY A 182 11.51 10.62 29.32
CA GLY A 182 12.60 11.54 29.67
C GLY A 182 13.50 11.95 28.52
N VAL A 183 14.62 12.60 28.84
CA VAL A 183 15.68 12.93 27.87
C VAL A 183 16.73 11.85 27.91
N TYR A 184 17.12 11.34 26.74
CA TYR A 184 18.18 10.37 26.59
C TYR A 184 19.34 10.95 25.81
N ARG A 185 20.53 10.44 26.12
CA ARG A 185 21.78 10.76 25.42
C ARG A 185 22.47 9.47 24.97
N SER A 186 22.95 9.43 23.74
CA SER A 186 23.90 8.44 23.27
C SER A 186 25.22 9.12 22.91
N LYS A 187 26.34 8.50 23.27
CA LYS A 187 27.70 8.95 22.94
C LYS A 187 28.38 8.08 21.86
N ASN A 188 27.64 7.13 21.29
CA ASN A 188 28.14 6.12 20.34
C ASN A 188 27.11 5.78 19.27
N GLY A 189 26.33 6.79 18.90
CA GLY A 189 25.42 6.75 17.79
C GLY A 189 24.23 5.82 17.95
N GLY A 190 23.75 5.64 19.18
CA GLY A 190 22.57 4.84 19.50
C GLY A 190 22.87 3.39 19.90
N LYS A 191 24.13 2.97 20.04
CA LYS A 191 24.42 1.60 20.56
C LYS A 191 23.98 1.45 22.01
N ASN A 192 24.09 2.51 22.79
CA ASN A 192 23.46 2.62 24.11
C ASN A 192 22.94 4.03 24.36
N TRP A 193 21.95 4.09 25.25
CA TRP A 193 21.30 5.33 25.67
C TRP A 193 21.33 5.45 27.18
N GLU A 194 21.68 6.63 27.65
CA GLU A 194 21.66 7.05 29.05
C GLU A 194 20.46 7.97 29.26
N GLN A 195 19.58 7.65 30.19
CA GLN A 195 18.49 8.54 30.60
C GLN A 195 19.08 9.65 31.48
N VAL A 196 19.26 10.84 30.90
CA VAL A 196 19.98 11.96 31.53
C VAL A 196 19.05 12.91 32.29
N LEU A 197 17.74 12.86 32.01
CA LEU A 197 16.71 13.57 32.77
C LEU A 197 15.40 12.79 32.75
N SER A 198 14.81 12.59 33.93
CA SER A 198 13.48 11.99 34.10
C SER A 198 12.76 12.63 35.28
N LEU A 199 11.42 12.66 35.23
CA LEU A 199 10.59 13.25 36.28
C LEU A 199 9.69 12.19 36.94
N SER A 200 8.86 11.51 36.13
CA SER A 200 7.95 10.44 36.57
C SER A 200 7.61 9.51 35.40
N ASP A 201 6.79 8.48 35.66
CA ASP A 201 6.27 7.56 34.64
C ASP A 201 5.06 8.11 33.85
N SER A 202 4.55 9.29 34.21
CA SER A 202 3.46 9.98 33.52
C SER A 202 3.90 11.28 32.82
N THR A 203 5.02 11.89 33.21
CA THR A 203 5.53 13.14 32.63
C THR A 203 6.83 12.86 31.85
N GLY A 204 6.81 13.07 30.53
CA GLY A 204 7.95 12.81 29.64
C GLY A 204 8.46 14.05 28.93
N ALA A 205 9.59 13.91 28.23
CA ALA A 205 10.17 14.99 27.43
C ALA A 205 9.52 14.99 26.04
N ILE A 206 8.95 16.10 25.62
CA ILE A 206 8.39 16.25 24.27
C ILE A 206 9.37 16.95 23.33
N ASP A 207 10.29 17.73 23.89
CA ASP A 207 11.20 18.57 23.13
C ASP A 207 12.56 18.63 23.83
N VAL A 208 13.63 18.70 23.04
CA VAL A 208 15.00 18.95 23.47
C VAL A 208 15.70 19.79 22.41
N GLU A 209 16.33 20.89 22.82
CA GLU A 209 17.01 21.83 21.94
C GLU A 209 18.44 22.04 22.38
N MET A 210 19.35 22.17 21.40
CA MET A 210 20.78 22.30 21.61
C MET A 210 21.29 23.64 21.07
N ASP A 211 22.06 24.37 21.88
CA ASP A 211 22.76 25.56 21.38
C ASP A 211 23.79 25.14 20.31
N PRO A 212 23.62 25.58 19.04
CA PRO A 212 24.47 25.14 17.95
C PRO A 212 25.92 25.66 18.04
N THR A 213 26.16 26.71 18.83
CA THR A 213 27.49 27.30 19.04
C THR A 213 28.19 26.79 20.29
N ASN A 214 27.43 26.30 21.26
CA ASN A 214 27.94 25.68 22.48
C ASN A 214 27.07 24.46 22.87
N PRO A 215 27.33 23.28 22.28
CA PRO A 215 26.49 22.09 22.44
C PRO A 215 26.50 21.46 23.85
N ARG A 216 27.14 22.11 24.84
CA ARG A 216 26.95 21.78 26.27
C ARG A 216 25.68 22.40 26.84
N ILE A 217 25.13 23.43 26.20
CA ILE A 217 23.90 24.08 26.63
C ILE A 217 22.72 23.38 25.95
N LEU A 218 21.82 22.86 26.77
CA LEU A 218 20.62 22.15 26.32
C LEU A 218 19.40 22.70 27.04
N TYR A 219 18.25 22.67 26.38
CA TYR A 219 16.95 22.93 26.96
C TYR A 219 16.03 21.75 26.69
N ALA A 220 15.15 21.42 27.64
CA ALA A 220 14.20 20.33 27.48
C ALA A 220 12.81 20.74 27.98
N GLY A 221 11.78 20.41 27.20
CA GLY A 221 10.38 20.61 27.53
C GLY A 221 9.75 19.33 28.06
N PHE A 222 9.20 19.37 29.28
CA PHE A 222 8.51 18.23 29.89
C PHE A 222 7.00 18.45 30.01
N TRP A 223 6.25 17.41 29.68
CA TRP A 223 4.80 17.43 29.61
C TRP A 223 4.19 16.08 30.03
N ARG A 224 3.07 16.14 30.76
CA ARG A 224 2.22 14.98 31.00
C ARG A 224 1.13 14.90 29.93
N ALA A 225 1.24 13.87 29.10
CA ALA A 225 0.22 13.49 28.12
C ALA A 225 -0.19 12.03 28.33
N GLU A 226 -1.46 11.81 28.64
CA GLU A 226 -2.04 10.46 28.59
C GLU A 226 -3.38 10.44 27.85
N ARG A 227 -3.56 9.47 26.95
CA ARG A 227 -4.82 9.22 26.24
C ARG A 227 -5.59 8.08 26.86
N LYS A 228 -6.89 8.30 27.06
CA LYS A 228 -7.90 7.29 27.37
C LYS A 228 -8.97 7.34 26.28
N PRO A 229 -9.82 6.30 26.14
CA PRO A 229 -10.89 6.32 25.15
C PRO A 229 -11.82 7.54 25.23
N TRP A 230 -12.05 8.06 26.44
CA TRP A 230 -13.02 9.14 26.70
C TRP A 230 -12.38 10.51 27.04
N THR A 231 -11.05 10.62 27.14
CA THR A 231 -10.40 11.87 27.54
C THR A 231 -8.89 11.92 27.27
N LEU A 232 -8.36 13.14 27.16
CA LEU A 232 -6.93 13.46 27.26
C LEU A 232 -6.63 13.95 28.69
N ILE A 233 -5.58 13.42 29.30
CA ILE A 233 -4.97 14.00 30.50
C ILE A 233 -3.82 14.88 30.02
N ASP A 234 -4.02 16.20 30.13
CA ASP A 234 -3.12 17.24 29.63
C ASP A 234 -2.58 18.10 30.77
N GLY A 235 -1.31 17.89 31.09
CA GLY A 235 -0.52 18.69 32.01
C GLY A 235 -0.44 18.17 33.45
N SER A 236 0.58 18.64 34.16
CA SER A 236 0.86 18.30 35.57
C SER A 236 1.61 19.43 36.26
N THR A 237 1.89 19.27 37.56
CA THR A 237 2.77 20.20 38.31
C THR A 237 4.26 19.94 38.11
N GLU A 238 4.63 18.84 37.44
CA GLU A 238 6.02 18.41 37.24
C GLU A 238 6.64 19.00 35.97
N GLY A 239 5.83 19.28 34.95
CA GLY A 239 6.29 19.76 33.64
C GLY A 239 6.93 21.15 33.64
N GLY A 240 7.27 21.64 32.45
CA GLY A 240 7.95 22.92 32.24
C GLY A 240 9.29 22.76 31.53
N VAL A 241 10.11 23.82 31.57
CA VAL A 241 11.42 23.87 30.88
C VAL A 241 12.55 23.59 31.87
N PHE A 242 13.51 22.77 31.42
CA PHE A 242 14.75 22.45 32.13
C PHE A 242 15.94 22.83 31.26
N LYS A 243 17.05 23.24 31.90
CA LYS A 243 18.28 23.65 31.25
C LYS A 243 19.46 22.84 31.78
N SER A 244 20.33 22.43 30.88
CA SER A 244 21.67 21.93 31.20
C SER A 244 22.73 22.88 30.65
N VAL A 245 23.89 22.94 31.31
CA VAL A 245 25.07 23.71 30.87
C VAL A 245 26.33 22.83 30.76
N ASP A 246 26.19 21.53 30.96
CA ASP A 246 27.27 20.54 31.00
C ASP A 246 27.02 19.34 30.08
N GLY A 247 26.19 19.52 29.04
CA GLY A 247 25.89 18.48 28.06
C GLY A 247 24.92 17.41 28.57
N GLY A 248 24.10 17.76 29.56
CA GLY A 248 23.05 16.92 30.12
C GLY A 248 23.48 16.09 31.33
N ASP A 249 24.67 16.31 31.90
CA ASP A 249 25.09 15.61 33.14
C ASP A 249 24.33 16.13 34.37
N SER A 250 23.93 17.41 34.35
CA SER A 250 23.01 18.01 35.33
C SER A 250 21.99 18.92 34.65
N TRP A 251 20.83 19.07 35.32
CA TRP A 251 19.70 19.84 34.83
C TRP A 251 19.09 20.68 35.96
N GLU A 252 18.74 21.91 35.64
CA GLU A 252 18.03 22.82 36.52
C GLU A 252 16.72 23.26 35.86
N ARG A 253 15.68 23.45 36.66
CA ARG A 253 14.43 24.00 36.15
C ARG A 253 14.63 25.48 35.81
N VAL A 254 14.03 25.94 34.71
CA VAL A 254 14.15 27.33 34.27
C VAL A 254 13.17 28.22 35.03
N HIS A 255 13.69 29.36 35.50
CA HIS A 255 12.99 30.38 36.27
C HIS A 255 13.12 31.76 35.58
N GLY A 256 12.86 32.87 36.30
CA GLY A 256 13.20 34.21 35.81
C GLY A 256 12.13 34.87 34.93
N GLY A 257 10.85 34.58 35.19
CA GLY A 257 9.70 35.14 34.45
C GLY A 257 8.99 34.11 33.56
N LEU A 258 9.59 32.94 33.34
CA LEU A 258 8.95 31.79 32.72
C LEU A 258 8.11 31.03 33.78
N PRO A 259 6.89 30.58 33.46
CA PRO A 259 6.07 29.80 34.39
C PRO A 259 6.71 28.48 34.81
N ASP A 260 6.89 28.34 36.12
CA ASP A 260 7.50 27.20 36.82
C ASP A 260 6.60 26.71 37.98
N GLU A 261 5.39 27.23 38.12
CA GLU A 261 4.46 26.81 39.18
C GLU A 261 3.03 26.69 38.65
N GLY A 262 2.28 25.77 39.24
CA GLY A 262 0.93 25.43 38.82
C GLY A 262 0.92 24.24 37.87
N ILE A 263 -0.21 24.05 37.18
CA ILE A 263 -0.37 22.97 36.20
C ILE A 263 0.07 23.49 34.83
N LEU A 264 1.12 22.87 34.29
CA LEU A 264 1.75 23.20 33.02
C LEU A 264 1.51 22.06 32.02
N GLY A 265 1.28 22.40 30.75
CA GLY A 265 0.99 21.48 29.66
C GLY A 265 2.17 21.34 28.68
N LYS A 266 1.89 21.16 27.39
CA LYS A 266 2.93 21.03 26.34
C LYS A 266 3.86 22.25 26.34
N VAL A 267 5.14 21.98 26.11
CA VAL A 267 6.23 22.94 26.00
C VAL A 267 6.93 22.70 24.69
N ASP A 268 7.28 23.76 23.99
CA ASP A 268 8.05 23.71 22.75
C ASP A 268 9.02 24.89 22.72
N ILE A 269 10.24 24.68 22.24
CA ILE A 269 11.40 25.55 22.43
C ILE A 269 12.06 25.79 21.07
N ALA A 270 12.51 27.02 20.82
CA ALA A 270 13.35 27.32 19.68
C ALA A 270 14.52 28.22 20.10
N ILE A 271 15.75 27.79 19.83
CA ILE A 271 16.97 28.57 20.01
C ILE A 271 17.29 29.21 18.66
N SER A 272 17.56 30.52 18.62
CA SER A 272 17.97 31.16 17.35
C SER A 272 19.38 30.73 16.96
N PRO A 273 19.59 30.08 15.80
CA PRO A 273 20.94 29.78 15.33
C PRO A 273 21.74 31.04 15.01
N ALA A 274 21.06 32.12 14.57
CA ALA A 274 21.66 33.42 14.30
C ALA A 274 22.15 34.14 15.58
N ASN A 275 21.50 33.90 16.73
CA ASN A 275 21.90 34.43 18.03
C ASN A 275 21.42 33.52 19.19
N PRO A 276 22.26 32.59 19.69
CA PRO A 276 21.86 31.63 20.72
C PRO A 276 21.45 32.20 22.10
N ASP A 277 21.75 33.48 22.37
CA ASP A 277 21.21 34.14 23.57
C ASP A 277 19.69 34.40 23.45
N ARG A 278 19.16 34.38 22.22
CA ARG A 278 17.75 34.54 21.91
C ARG A 278 17.05 33.19 21.81
N ILE A 279 16.08 33.00 22.70
CA ILE A 279 15.32 31.74 22.82
C ILE A 279 13.84 32.07 22.92
N TRP A 280 13.01 31.32 22.21
CA TRP A 280 11.56 31.33 22.37
C TRP A 280 11.07 30.05 23.04
N VAL A 281 10.05 30.19 23.88
CA VAL A 281 9.35 29.06 24.51
C VAL A 281 7.87 29.28 24.34
N MET A 282 7.19 28.33 23.74
CA MET A 282 5.73 28.24 23.83
C MET A 282 5.40 27.35 25.02
N GLN A 283 4.67 27.91 25.97
CA GLN A 283 4.27 27.15 27.16
C GLN A 283 2.76 27.15 27.33
N GLN A 284 2.21 25.95 27.46
CA GLN A 284 0.83 25.75 27.84
C GLN A 284 0.70 25.78 29.37
N ALA A 285 -0.34 26.43 29.90
CA ALA A 285 -0.60 26.48 31.34
C ALA A 285 -2.11 26.55 31.60
N LYS A 286 -2.56 25.97 32.71
CA LYS A 286 -3.97 26.04 33.13
C LYS A 286 -4.42 27.48 33.39
N ALA A 287 -3.53 28.31 33.92
CA ALA A 287 -3.80 29.72 34.17
C ALA A 287 -3.46 30.52 32.90
N GLU A 288 -4.44 31.19 32.31
CA GLU A 288 -4.30 31.84 31.00
C GLU A 288 -3.25 32.97 30.98
N GLU A 289 -3.04 33.66 32.09
CA GLU A 289 -1.99 34.67 32.21
C GLU A 289 -0.57 34.08 32.12
N LYS A 290 -0.44 32.77 32.36
CA LYS A 290 0.82 32.01 32.31
C LYS A 290 1.04 31.25 31.00
N GLY A 291 0.02 31.07 30.15
CA GLY A 291 0.21 30.37 28.88
C GLY A 291 0.65 31.33 27.76
N GLY A 292 1.52 30.91 26.85
CA GLY A 292 1.81 31.67 25.63
C GLY A 292 3.26 31.63 25.17
N LEU A 293 3.60 32.56 24.28
CA LEU A 293 4.95 32.67 23.72
C LEU A 293 5.80 33.59 24.61
N TYR A 294 6.86 33.02 25.14
CA TYR A 294 7.88 33.68 25.94
C TYR A 294 9.16 33.83 25.12
N ARG A 295 9.94 34.86 25.44
CA ARG A 295 11.24 35.11 24.84
C ARG A 295 12.26 35.43 25.93
N SER A 296 13.47 34.93 25.76
CA SER A 296 14.66 35.36 26.46
C SER A 296 15.65 35.97 25.46
N ASP A 297 16.40 36.97 25.91
CA ASP A 297 17.45 37.66 25.14
C ASP A 297 18.84 37.51 25.83
N ASP A 298 18.96 36.63 26.82
CA ASP A 298 20.16 36.47 27.67
C ASP A 298 20.50 35.00 27.99
N GLY A 299 20.16 34.10 27.07
CA GLY A 299 20.43 32.68 27.19
C GLY A 299 19.55 32.02 28.27
N GLY A 300 18.29 32.43 28.38
CA GLY A 300 17.29 31.83 29.24
C GLY A 300 17.39 32.21 30.73
N LYS A 301 18.05 33.32 31.09
CA LYS A 301 18.12 33.79 32.49
C LYS A 301 16.91 34.63 32.87
N ASN A 302 16.45 35.49 31.96
CA ASN A 302 15.24 36.29 32.11
C ASN A 302 14.29 36.08 30.94
N TRP A 303 12.99 36.01 31.24
CA TRP A 303 11.94 35.71 30.27
C TRP A 303 10.83 36.75 30.32
N LYS A 304 10.28 37.05 29.14
CA LYS A 304 9.12 37.92 28.96
C LYS A 304 8.09 37.23 28.07
N ARG A 305 6.81 37.22 28.47
CA ARG A 305 5.70 36.85 27.58
C ARG A 305 5.58 37.92 26.48
N VAL A 306 5.88 37.55 25.24
CA VAL A 306 5.84 38.48 24.10
C VAL A 306 4.53 38.40 23.32
N ASN A 307 3.84 37.26 23.35
CA ASN A 307 2.57 37.10 22.64
C ASN A 307 1.60 36.16 23.39
N ARG A 308 0.30 36.50 23.32
CA ARG A 308 -0.81 35.80 23.98
C ARG A 308 -1.91 35.33 23.03
N GLU A 309 -1.75 35.52 21.74
CA GLU A 309 -2.81 35.29 20.76
C GLU A 309 -3.22 33.82 20.72
N HIS A 310 -4.53 33.55 20.78
CA HIS A 310 -5.06 32.18 20.75
C HIS A 310 -4.85 31.49 19.40
N LYS A 311 -4.69 32.23 18.30
CA LYS A 311 -4.42 31.67 16.96
C LYS A 311 -3.11 30.85 16.89
N LEU A 312 -2.19 31.13 17.82
CA LEU A 312 -0.91 30.42 17.99
C LEU A 312 -1.00 29.27 18.99
N ARG A 313 -2.17 29.09 19.63
CA ARG A 313 -2.37 28.25 20.82
C ARG A 313 -3.67 27.44 20.75
N GLN A 314 -4.17 27.17 19.56
CA GLN A 314 -5.32 26.29 19.40
C GLN A 314 -4.82 24.86 19.59
N ARG A 315 -5.54 24.05 20.39
CA ARG A 315 -5.21 22.64 20.69
C ARG A 315 -3.69 22.44 20.86
N GLN A 316 -3.08 23.13 21.83
CA GLN A 316 -1.62 23.24 21.96
C GLN A 316 -0.94 21.88 22.08
N TYR A 317 -1.61 20.93 22.75
CA TYR A 317 -1.16 19.55 22.87
C TYR A 317 -0.95 18.85 21.51
N TYR A 318 -1.60 19.31 20.43
CA TYR A 318 -1.58 18.67 19.11
C TYR A 318 -0.69 19.40 18.10
N TYR A 319 -0.75 20.74 18.00
CA TYR A 319 -0.12 21.45 16.86
C TYR A 319 0.99 22.45 17.19
N THR A 320 1.20 22.85 18.44
CA THR A 320 2.05 24.03 18.65
C THR A 320 3.52 23.68 18.64
N HIS A 321 4.22 24.17 17.61
CA HIS A 321 5.66 23.98 17.37
C HIS A 321 6.33 25.31 16.98
N LEU A 322 7.57 25.51 17.39
CA LEU A 322 8.39 26.70 17.20
C LEU A 322 9.60 26.38 16.35
N PHE A 323 9.90 27.26 15.40
CA PHE A 323 11.12 27.17 14.60
C PHE A 323 11.74 28.55 14.47
N ALA A 324 13.01 28.69 14.79
CA ALA A 324 13.75 29.93 14.58
C ALA A 324 14.33 29.98 13.17
N ASP A 325 14.36 31.18 12.57
CA ASP A 325 15.07 31.37 11.31
C ASP A 325 16.59 31.21 11.54
N PRO A 326 17.29 30.43 10.69
CA PRO A 326 18.70 30.17 10.90
C PRO A 326 19.61 31.37 10.58
N ILE A 327 19.11 32.37 9.86
CA ILE A 327 19.89 33.55 9.43
C ILE A 327 19.43 34.82 10.16
N ASP A 328 18.13 35.00 10.37
CA ASP A 328 17.57 36.21 10.99
C ASP A 328 17.16 35.98 12.46
N GLU A 329 17.89 36.57 13.40
CA GLU A 329 17.58 36.46 14.83
C GLU A 329 16.20 37.02 15.21
N HIS A 330 15.54 37.83 14.38
CA HIS A 330 14.22 38.36 14.69
C HIS A 330 13.07 37.52 14.12
N THR A 331 13.38 36.51 13.31
CA THR A 331 12.35 35.70 12.66
C THR A 331 12.10 34.40 13.42
N VAL A 332 10.82 34.15 13.74
CA VAL A 332 10.35 32.91 14.39
C VAL A 332 9.03 32.48 13.76
N TYR A 333 8.90 31.18 13.55
CA TYR A 333 7.72 30.53 13.01
C TYR A 333 6.97 29.80 14.13
N VAL A 334 5.65 29.83 14.05
CA VAL A 334 4.77 29.05 14.91
C VAL A 334 3.88 28.20 14.03
N LEU A 335 3.97 26.89 14.17
CA LEU A 335 3.05 25.95 13.54
C LEU A 335 1.86 25.75 14.48
N ASN A 336 0.65 25.68 13.91
CA ASN A 336 -0.60 25.39 14.59
C ASN A 336 -1.59 24.84 13.53
N THR A 337 -2.91 24.98 13.72
CA THR A 337 -3.92 24.78 12.65
C THR A 337 -3.59 25.56 11.36
N GLY A 338 -2.78 26.62 11.46
CA GLY A 338 -2.15 27.31 10.34
C GLY A 338 -0.65 27.54 10.56
N PHE A 339 0.05 27.92 9.50
CA PHE A 339 1.47 28.25 9.52
C PHE A 339 1.65 29.77 9.73
N TYR A 340 2.34 30.17 10.81
CA TYR A 340 2.52 31.58 11.16
C TYR A 340 3.99 31.98 11.21
N LYS A 341 4.31 33.20 10.77
CA LYS A 341 5.64 33.81 10.79
C LYS A 341 5.60 35.15 11.51
N SER A 342 6.59 35.39 12.36
CA SER A 342 6.90 36.70 12.94
C SER A 342 8.29 37.12 12.48
N THR A 343 8.46 38.41 12.16
CA THR A 343 9.75 39.04 11.80
C THR A 343 10.17 40.12 12.81
N ASN A 344 9.47 40.19 13.95
CA ASN A 344 9.74 41.13 15.05
C ASN A 344 9.86 40.41 16.38
N ALA A 345 10.60 39.31 16.37
CA ALA A 345 10.97 38.50 17.53
C ALA A 345 9.77 37.96 18.32
N GLY A 346 8.68 37.60 17.63
CA GLY A 346 7.49 36.97 18.19
C GLY A 346 6.42 37.92 18.69
N GLU A 347 6.51 39.23 18.42
CA GLU A 347 5.50 40.20 18.86
C GLU A 347 4.22 40.12 18.02
N THR A 348 4.34 40.10 16.70
CA THR A 348 3.20 39.97 15.76
C THR A 348 3.44 38.86 14.73
N PHE A 349 2.36 38.20 14.33
CA PHE A 349 2.40 37.08 13.39
C PHE A 349 1.47 37.26 12.20
N GLU A 350 1.99 36.92 11.02
CA GLU A 350 1.26 36.79 9.76
C GLU A 350 1.12 35.32 9.38
N ARG A 351 0.04 34.97 8.68
CA ARG A 351 -0.21 33.58 8.24
C ARG A 351 0.41 33.35 6.86
N ILE A 352 1.13 32.25 6.71
CA ILE A 352 1.58 31.70 5.43
C ILE A 352 0.52 30.69 4.96
N SER A 353 0.09 30.80 3.70
CA SER A 353 -0.85 29.84 3.13
C SER A 353 -0.12 28.54 2.77
N VAL A 354 -0.72 27.41 3.10
CA VAL A 354 -0.22 26.06 2.84
C VAL A 354 -1.29 25.22 2.13
N PRO A 355 -0.94 24.15 1.40
CA PRO A 355 -1.91 23.32 0.67
C PRO A 355 -2.97 22.69 1.57
N HIS A 356 -2.63 22.40 2.83
CA HIS A 356 -3.52 21.83 3.83
C HIS A 356 -3.20 22.43 5.22
N GLY A 357 -4.22 22.56 6.07
CA GLY A 357 -4.07 23.05 7.46
C GLY A 357 -3.46 22.01 8.39
N ASP A 358 -3.42 22.31 9.69
CA ASP A 358 -2.94 21.38 10.74
C ASP A 358 -1.46 21.03 10.57
N VAL A 359 -0.62 22.00 10.88
CA VAL A 359 0.80 22.05 10.50
C VAL A 359 1.67 21.58 11.67
N HIS A 360 2.55 20.59 11.42
CA HIS A 360 3.27 19.86 12.49
C HIS A 360 4.79 20.06 12.50
N SER A 361 5.44 20.14 11.34
CA SER A 361 6.91 20.26 11.30
C SER A 361 7.40 21.14 10.16
N LEU A 362 8.57 21.75 10.35
CA LEU A 362 9.22 22.65 9.41
C LEU A 362 10.72 22.37 9.42
N TRP A 363 11.32 22.28 8.24
CA TRP A 363 12.76 22.40 8.09
C TRP A 363 13.07 23.57 7.17
N LEU A 364 13.96 24.44 7.63
CA LEU A 364 14.50 25.58 6.90
C LEU A 364 15.93 25.25 6.49
N ASN A 365 16.29 25.50 5.24
CA ASN A 365 17.68 25.35 4.84
C ASN A 365 18.52 26.41 5.60
N PRO A 366 19.55 25.98 6.35
CA PRO A 366 20.38 26.89 7.15
C PRO A 366 21.13 27.93 6.32
N ASP A 367 21.39 27.63 5.04
CA ASP A 367 22.12 28.52 4.14
C ASP A 367 21.17 29.43 3.31
N ASP A 368 19.91 29.05 3.16
CA ASP A 368 18.89 29.77 2.39
C ASP A 368 17.45 29.44 2.85
N PRO A 369 16.88 30.19 3.81
CA PRO A 369 15.55 29.93 4.37
C PRO A 369 14.39 30.00 3.38
N ASP A 370 14.59 30.49 2.15
CA ASP A 370 13.55 30.41 1.11
C ASP A 370 13.31 28.96 0.66
N ILE A 371 14.29 28.08 0.87
CA ILE A 371 14.20 26.63 0.65
C ILE A 371 13.73 25.97 1.95
N MET A 372 12.51 25.43 1.93
CA MET A 372 11.90 24.81 3.11
C MET A 372 11.01 23.63 2.75
N VAL A 373 10.89 22.70 3.69
CA VAL A 373 9.87 21.65 3.65
C VAL A 373 9.00 21.78 4.89
N ASN A 374 7.70 21.60 4.71
CA ASN A 374 6.72 21.64 5.76
C ASN A 374 5.85 20.38 5.71
N SER A 375 5.34 19.96 6.86
CA SER A 375 4.32 18.92 6.96
C SER A 375 3.06 19.35 7.68
N ASN A 376 1.98 18.66 7.33
CA ASN A 376 0.66 18.86 7.89
C ASN A 376 -0.22 17.59 7.75
N ASP A 377 -1.49 17.66 8.17
CA ASP A 377 -2.43 16.53 8.12
C ASP A 377 -2.77 16.05 6.68
N GLY A 378 -2.39 16.82 5.65
CA GLY A 378 -2.54 16.45 4.23
C GLY A 378 -1.28 15.90 3.56
N GLY A 379 -0.12 15.90 4.22
CA GLY A 379 1.15 15.40 3.68
C GLY A 379 2.33 16.36 3.85
N ALA A 380 3.43 16.08 3.14
CA ALA A 380 4.58 16.99 3.06
C ALA A 380 4.52 17.85 1.79
N ASN A 381 5.04 19.08 1.87
CA ASN A 381 5.13 19.99 0.74
C ASN A 381 6.39 20.86 0.84
N VAL A 382 7.00 21.16 -0.31
CA VAL A 382 8.28 21.88 -0.41
C VAL A 382 8.05 23.25 -1.03
N SER A 383 8.76 24.26 -0.53
CA SER A 383 8.84 25.59 -1.12
C SER A 383 10.29 25.96 -1.42
N LEU A 384 10.49 26.66 -2.52
CA LEU A 384 11.79 27.22 -2.94
C LEU A 384 11.77 28.76 -2.98
N ASN A 385 10.77 29.39 -2.33
CA ASN A 385 10.57 30.84 -2.38
C ASN A 385 9.94 31.41 -1.10
N GLY A 386 10.24 30.79 0.05
CA GLY A 386 9.82 31.32 1.35
C GLY A 386 8.35 31.07 1.67
N GLY A 387 7.75 30.02 1.11
CA GLY A 387 6.34 29.65 1.34
C GLY A 387 5.32 30.41 0.49
N LYS A 388 5.75 31.07 -0.60
CA LYS A 388 4.82 31.73 -1.56
C LYS A 388 4.11 30.72 -2.46
N THR A 389 4.81 29.64 -2.82
CA THR A 389 4.25 28.48 -3.54
C THR A 389 4.78 27.18 -2.95
N TRP A 390 4.01 26.10 -3.11
CA TRP A 390 4.27 24.79 -2.53
C TRP A 390 4.04 23.68 -3.58
N THR A 391 4.79 22.58 -3.49
CA THR A 391 4.52 21.36 -4.26
C THR A 391 3.21 20.68 -3.84
N THR A 392 2.68 19.80 -4.70
CA THR A 392 1.43 19.07 -4.46
C THR A 392 1.58 18.02 -3.36
N GLN A 393 0.47 17.72 -2.69
CA GLN A 393 0.33 16.59 -1.76
C GLN A 393 -0.42 15.39 -2.39
N LYS A 394 -0.82 15.53 -3.66
CA LYS A 394 -1.54 14.50 -4.43
C LYS A 394 -0.61 13.56 -5.21
N ASN A 395 0.57 13.32 -4.65
CA ASN A 395 1.60 12.43 -5.19
C ASN A 395 2.13 11.46 -4.12
N GLN A 396 1.45 11.37 -2.97
CA GLN A 396 1.88 10.62 -1.78
C GLN A 396 0.83 9.54 -1.44
N PRO A 397 1.14 8.24 -1.52
CA PRO A 397 0.20 7.17 -1.16
C PRO A 397 0.24 6.91 0.36
N THR A 398 -0.11 7.93 1.15
CA THR A 398 -0.06 7.92 2.62
C THR A 398 -1.43 8.14 3.27
N ALA A 399 -2.53 7.90 2.54
CA ALA A 399 -3.88 8.08 3.05
C ALA A 399 -4.16 7.22 4.30
N GLU A 400 -4.83 7.80 5.29
CA GLU A 400 -5.22 7.17 6.55
C GLU A 400 -6.70 6.80 6.53
N PHE A 401 -7.01 5.53 6.30
CA PHE A 401 -8.39 5.04 6.23
C PHE A 401 -8.84 4.37 7.53
N TYR A 402 -10.06 4.65 7.95
CA TYR A 402 -10.67 4.04 9.14
C TYR A 402 -11.33 2.68 8.86
N ARG A 403 -11.97 2.54 7.70
CA ARG A 403 -12.82 1.42 7.28
C ARG A 403 -12.74 1.23 5.77
N VAL A 404 -13.17 0.07 5.28
CA VAL A 404 -13.28 -0.22 3.85
C VAL A 404 -14.65 -0.78 3.48
N GLU A 405 -15.19 -0.29 2.37
CA GLU A 405 -16.38 -0.84 1.72
C GLU A 405 -16.13 -1.04 0.23
N VAL A 406 -16.89 -1.92 -0.40
CA VAL A 406 -16.87 -2.19 -1.85
C VAL A 406 -18.28 -2.10 -2.44
N ASP A 407 -18.37 -1.86 -3.74
CA ASP A 407 -19.63 -1.98 -4.48
C ASP A 407 -19.70 -3.26 -5.32
N ASN A 408 -20.85 -3.50 -5.96
CA ASN A 408 -21.05 -4.63 -6.87
C ASN A 408 -20.97 -4.23 -8.36
N ARG A 409 -20.28 -3.12 -8.69
CA ARG A 409 -20.09 -2.72 -10.09
C ARG A 409 -19.05 -3.63 -10.75
N PHE A 410 -19.01 -3.64 -12.09
CA PHE A 410 -17.89 -4.26 -12.81
C PHE A 410 -17.08 -3.22 -13.59
N PRO A 411 -15.77 -3.08 -13.31
CA PRO A 411 -15.11 -3.48 -12.07
C PRO A 411 -15.70 -2.81 -10.83
N TYR A 412 -15.55 -3.45 -9.68
CA TYR A 412 -15.98 -2.86 -8.42
C TYR A 412 -15.07 -1.70 -8.02
N ARG A 413 -15.59 -0.83 -7.16
CA ARG A 413 -14.84 0.27 -6.55
C ARG A 413 -14.67 0.04 -5.06
N VAL A 414 -13.61 0.62 -4.51
CA VAL A 414 -13.26 0.56 -3.09
C VAL A 414 -13.47 1.94 -2.48
N TYR A 415 -14.09 1.99 -1.31
CA TYR A 415 -14.54 3.20 -0.63
C TYR A 415 -13.97 3.28 0.79
N GLY A 416 -13.70 4.49 1.26
CA GLY A 416 -13.41 4.74 2.67
C GLY A 416 -13.35 6.22 3.01
N ALA A 417 -13.43 6.51 4.31
CA ALA A 417 -13.24 7.86 4.84
C ALA A 417 -11.76 8.07 5.17
N GLN A 418 -11.15 9.09 4.54
CA GLN A 418 -9.76 9.46 4.81
C GLN A 418 -9.71 10.53 5.89
N GLN A 419 -8.90 10.28 6.92
CA GLN A 419 -8.67 11.22 8.00
C GLN A 419 -8.20 12.59 7.49
N ASP A 420 -8.72 13.66 8.12
CA ASP A 420 -8.44 15.08 7.86
C ASP A 420 -8.73 15.51 6.39
N ASN A 421 -9.43 14.66 5.63
CA ASN A 421 -9.70 14.82 4.20
C ASN A 421 -11.17 14.53 3.88
N SER A 422 -11.48 13.86 2.77
CA SER A 422 -12.84 13.50 2.39
C SER A 422 -13.03 11.99 2.43
N THR A 423 -14.27 11.53 2.33
CA THR A 423 -14.53 10.21 1.77
C THR A 423 -13.96 10.11 0.36
N ILE A 424 -13.70 8.89 -0.07
CA ILE A 424 -13.15 8.63 -1.38
C ILE A 424 -13.67 7.31 -1.94
N SER A 425 -13.68 7.24 -3.26
CA SER A 425 -13.86 6.01 -4.02
C SER A 425 -12.71 5.87 -5.03
N VAL A 426 -12.02 4.73 -5.04
CA VAL A 426 -10.99 4.36 -6.03
C VAL A 426 -11.45 3.11 -6.80
N PRO A 427 -11.06 2.92 -8.07
CA PRO A 427 -11.37 1.69 -8.79
C PRO A 427 -10.52 0.53 -8.25
N GLY A 428 -11.12 -0.65 -8.04
CA GLY A 428 -10.34 -1.86 -7.76
C GLY A 428 -9.44 -2.23 -8.96
N LYS A 429 -9.93 -1.96 -10.16
CA LYS A 429 -9.23 -2.16 -11.45
C LYS A 429 -9.20 -0.84 -12.22
N PRO A 430 -8.10 -0.06 -12.17
CA PRO A 430 -8.01 1.23 -12.85
C PRO A 430 -8.09 1.07 -14.38
N GLN A 431 -8.63 2.07 -15.05
CA GLN A 431 -8.59 2.21 -16.51
C GLN A 431 -7.36 3.02 -16.89
N GLY A 432 -6.45 2.50 -17.72
CA GLY A 432 -5.23 3.24 -18.05
C GLY A 432 -5.45 4.53 -18.84
N ASP A 433 -4.34 5.24 -19.05
CA ASP A 433 -4.23 6.53 -19.76
C ASP A 433 -4.88 7.74 -19.04
N ILE A 434 -5.11 7.65 -17.73
CA ILE A 434 -5.46 8.79 -16.87
C ILE A 434 -4.53 8.90 -15.66
N SER A 435 -4.34 10.13 -15.18
CA SER A 435 -3.48 10.41 -14.03
C SER A 435 -4.05 9.85 -12.73
N SER A 436 -3.18 9.63 -11.74
CA SER A 436 -3.57 9.07 -10.44
C SER A 436 -4.66 9.90 -9.72
N GLU A 437 -4.69 11.21 -9.93
CA GLU A 437 -5.72 12.12 -9.41
C GLU A 437 -7.10 11.94 -10.04
N GLN A 438 -7.18 11.40 -11.26
CA GLN A 438 -8.44 11.24 -12.00
C GLN A 438 -9.17 9.94 -11.65
N TYR A 439 -8.52 9.00 -10.95
CA TYR A 439 -9.14 7.73 -10.57
C TYR A 439 -10.17 7.85 -9.45
N TRP A 440 -10.11 8.92 -8.66
CA TRP A 440 -10.86 9.01 -7.41
C TRP A 440 -11.74 10.24 -7.30
N TYR A 441 -12.80 10.10 -6.50
CA TYR A 441 -13.75 11.17 -6.19
C TYR A 441 -14.34 11.00 -4.78
N SER A 442 -14.89 12.07 -4.21
CA SER A 442 -15.62 12.05 -2.93
C SER A 442 -17.07 11.55 -3.10
N VAL A 443 -17.62 10.92 -2.06
CA VAL A 443 -18.93 10.23 -2.09
C VAL A 443 -19.93 10.71 -1.03
N GLY A 444 -19.80 11.97 -0.60
CA GLY A 444 -20.57 12.52 0.52
C GLY A 444 -19.87 12.32 1.86
N GLY A 445 -20.55 12.56 2.97
CA GLY A 445 -19.99 12.45 4.32
C GLY A 445 -18.81 13.41 4.54
N GLY A 446 -17.83 12.97 5.33
CA GLY A 446 -16.66 13.77 5.70
C GLY A 446 -15.39 12.95 5.85
N GLU A 447 -14.56 13.30 6.83
CA GLU A 447 -13.21 12.73 7.02
C GLU A 447 -13.17 11.44 7.86
N SER A 448 -14.30 11.01 8.40
CA SER A 448 -14.39 9.87 9.30
C SER A 448 -15.63 9.01 9.03
N GLY A 449 -15.74 7.87 9.70
CA GLY A 449 -16.96 7.08 9.64
C GLY A 449 -16.94 5.90 8.67
N HIS A 450 -18.06 5.19 8.69
CA HIS A 450 -18.38 4.13 7.75
C HIS A 450 -18.98 4.71 6.46
N ILE A 451 -18.90 3.93 5.39
CA ILE A 451 -19.60 4.17 4.13
C ILE A 451 -20.39 2.91 3.83
N ALA A 452 -21.64 3.06 3.38
CA ALA A 452 -22.44 1.96 2.87
C ALA A 452 -22.91 2.31 1.45
N VAL A 453 -22.70 1.38 0.51
CA VAL A 453 -23.08 1.55 -0.89
C VAL A 453 -24.28 0.66 -1.19
N HIS A 454 -25.30 1.20 -1.84
CA HIS A 454 -26.51 0.44 -2.12
C HIS A 454 -26.20 -0.73 -3.08
N PRO A 455 -26.48 -1.99 -2.71
CA PRO A 455 -25.95 -3.17 -3.40
C PRO A 455 -26.49 -3.36 -4.82
N GLU A 456 -27.71 -2.89 -5.08
CA GLU A 456 -28.37 -2.98 -6.40
C GLU A 456 -28.31 -1.68 -7.21
N ASN A 457 -27.92 -0.57 -6.57
CA ASN A 457 -27.84 0.75 -7.20
C ASN A 457 -26.64 1.51 -6.63
N PRO A 458 -25.41 1.18 -7.05
CA PRO A 458 -24.23 1.73 -6.41
C PRO A 458 -24.01 3.23 -6.69
N ASP A 459 -24.89 3.89 -7.45
CA ASP A 459 -24.93 5.35 -7.54
C ASP A 459 -25.46 6.00 -6.26
N LEU A 460 -26.11 5.24 -5.38
CA LEU A 460 -26.58 5.69 -4.08
C LEU A 460 -25.60 5.26 -2.98
N VAL A 461 -24.96 6.25 -2.36
CA VAL A 461 -23.97 6.04 -1.30
C VAL A 461 -24.42 6.75 -0.02
N TYR A 462 -24.32 6.06 1.11
CA TYR A 462 -24.52 6.63 2.43
C TYR A 462 -23.16 6.76 3.12
N ALA A 463 -22.79 7.99 3.47
CA ALA A 463 -21.45 8.30 3.97
C ALA A 463 -21.55 9.08 5.27
N GLY A 464 -20.85 8.60 6.31
CA GLY A 464 -20.78 9.22 7.62
C GLY A 464 -19.72 10.31 7.74
N THR A 465 -19.74 10.98 8.89
CA THR A 465 -18.68 11.84 9.43
C THR A 465 -18.82 11.92 10.95
N TYR A 466 -17.93 12.61 11.64
CA TYR A 466 -18.04 12.82 13.08
C TYR A 466 -19.32 13.58 13.46
N SER A 467 -19.66 13.63 14.75
CA SER A 467 -20.91 14.22 15.24
C SER A 467 -22.20 13.54 14.77
N GLY A 468 -22.10 12.29 14.27
CA GLY A 468 -23.26 11.52 13.83
C GLY A 468 -23.86 11.99 12.51
N GLU A 469 -23.18 12.88 11.77
CA GLU A 469 -23.71 13.30 10.48
C GLU A 469 -23.57 12.18 9.46
N ILE A 470 -24.60 12.05 8.64
CA ILE A 470 -24.68 11.07 7.57
C ILE A 470 -25.34 11.75 6.39
N THR A 471 -24.79 11.53 5.20
CA THR A 471 -25.38 12.01 3.96
C THR A 471 -25.73 10.86 3.04
N ARG A 472 -26.76 11.04 2.23
CA ARG A 472 -27.02 10.23 1.04
C ARG A 472 -26.55 10.98 -0.20
N PHE A 473 -25.64 10.40 -0.96
CA PHE A 473 -25.15 10.92 -2.23
C PHE A 473 -25.72 10.11 -3.40
N ASP A 474 -26.26 10.82 -4.39
CA ASP A 474 -26.72 10.26 -5.65
C ASP A 474 -25.79 10.72 -6.79
N HIS A 475 -24.99 9.79 -7.29
CA HIS A 475 -24.02 10.01 -8.35
C HIS A 475 -24.65 10.41 -9.68
N THR A 476 -25.87 9.98 -9.98
CA THR A 476 -26.51 10.20 -11.28
C THR A 476 -26.89 11.66 -11.50
N ILE A 477 -27.23 12.36 -10.42
CA ILE A 477 -27.67 13.77 -10.42
C ILE A 477 -26.72 14.70 -9.64
N GLY A 478 -25.70 14.15 -8.98
CA GLY A 478 -24.74 14.91 -8.19
C GLY A 478 -25.34 15.56 -6.93
N GLN A 479 -26.40 14.98 -6.37
CA GLN A 479 -27.10 15.53 -5.21
C GLN A 479 -26.61 14.86 -3.92
N THR A 480 -26.27 15.67 -2.92
CA THR A 480 -26.02 15.23 -1.54
C THR A 480 -27.16 15.71 -0.64
N LEU A 481 -27.74 14.82 0.15
CA LEU A 481 -28.77 15.14 1.14
C LEU A 481 -28.30 14.77 2.55
N GLN A 482 -28.56 15.63 3.53
CA GLN A 482 -28.28 15.39 4.95
C GLN A 482 -29.37 14.52 5.58
N MET A 483 -28.97 13.38 6.16
CA MET A 483 -29.84 12.34 6.72
C MET A 483 -29.65 12.16 8.23
N THR A 484 -28.92 13.07 8.88
CA THR A 484 -28.60 13.02 10.32
C THR A 484 -29.86 12.87 11.18
N PRO A 485 -30.01 11.81 12.01
CA PRO A 485 -31.23 11.59 12.79
C PRO A 485 -31.54 12.70 13.78
N TYR A 486 -30.49 13.32 14.33
CA TYR A 486 -30.61 14.42 15.28
C TYR A 486 -29.40 15.35 15.17
N PRO A 487 -29.52 16.49 14.48
CA PRO A 487 -28.40 17.41 14.28
C PRO A 487 -28.02 18.09 15.61
N HIS A 488 -26.91 17.66 16.21
CA HIS A 488 -26.39 18.22 17.45
C HIS A 488 -24.86 18.15 17.45
N TYR A 489 -24.21 19.26 17.78
CA TYR A 489 -22.75 19.32 17.86
C TYR A 489 -22.24 18.51 19.04
N THR A 490 -21.30 17.61 18.75
CA THR A 490 -20.69 16.75 19.76
C THR A 490 -19.44 17.40 20.36
N GLU A 491 -18.83 18.31 19.61
CA GLU A 491 -17.61 19.00 19.95
C GLU A 491 -17.84 19.98 21.10
N GLY A 492 -16.96 19.93 22.11
CA GLY A 492 -17.09 20.78 23.30
C GLY A 492 -18.32 20.50 24.17
N THR A 493 -19.10 19.45 23.88
CA THR A 493 -20.32 19.08 24.60
C THR A 493 -20.05 17.93 25.58
N LYS A 494 -20.65 17.97 26.77
CA LYS A 494 -20.62 16.81 27.68
C LYS A 494 -21.43 15.68 27.10
N MET A 495 -20.98 14.44 27.27
CA MET A 495 -21.71 13.29 26.73
C MET A 495 -23.09 13.09 27.39
N THR A 496 -23.27 13.57 28.64
CA THR A 496 -24.59 13.61 29.31
C THR A 496 -25.59 14.55 28.66
N ASP A 497 -25.11 15.55 27.91
CA ASP A 497 -25.96 16.55 27.25
C ASP A 497 -26.34 16.09 25.82
N LEU A 498 -25.73 15.01 25.33
CA LEU A 498 -26.02 14.44 24.02
C LEU A 498 -27.24 13.51 24.11
N LYS A 499 -28.27 13.77 23.29
CA LYS A 499 -29.39 12.85 23.10
C LYS A 499 -28.90 11.51 22.54
N TYR A 500 -28.06 11.56 21.50
CA TYR A 500 -27.45 10.40 20.87
C TYR A 500 -25.93 10.56 20.90
N ARG A 501 -25.24 9.54 21.41
CA ARG A 501 -23.78 9.48 21.47
C ARG A 501 -23.25 8.77 20.24
N PHE A 502 -23.08 9.53 19.15
CA PHE A 502 -22.47 9.01 17.93
C PHE A 502 -20.95 9.08 18.04
N GLN A 503 -20.29 7.95 17.80
CA GLN A 503 -18.84 7.88 17.78
C GLN A 503 -18.29 8.46 16.47
N TRP A 504 -17.06 8.98 16.48
CA TRP A 504 -16.30 9.40 15.30
C TRP A 504 -16.35 8.43 14.10
N ASN A 505 -16.41 7.13 14.36
CA ASN A 505 -16.49 6.02 13.41
C ASN A 505 -17.74 5.17 13.61
N PHE A 506 -18.91 5.80 13.82
CA PHE A 506 -20.14 5.06 14.04
C PHE A 506 -20.51 4.16 12.83
N PRO A 507 -20.98 2.91 13.07
CA PRO A 507 -21.45 2.00 12.03
C PRO A 507 -22.59 2.57 11.17
N ILE A 508 -22.50 2.32 9.86
CA ILE A 508 -23.55 2.52 8.86
C ILE A 508 -23.60 1.22 8.04
N GLU A 509 -24.78 0.61 7.94
CA GLU A 509 -24.98 -0.65 7.21
C GLU A 509 -26.31 -0.58 6.43
N ILE A 510 -26.32 -1.08 5.21
CA ILE A 510 -27.54 -1.31 4.44
C ILE A 510 -27.89 -2.78 4.60
N SER A 511 -29.15 -3.09 4.90
CA SER A 511 -29.58 -4.46 5.06
C SER A 511 -29.35 -5.24 3.76
N ARG A 512 -28.73 -6.41 3.89
CA ARG A 512 -28.53 -7.33 2.76
C ARG A 512 -29.82 -8.05 2.38
N HIS A 513 -30.78 -8.13 3.30
CA HIS A 513 -32.08 -8.77 3.10
C HIS A 513 -33.11 -7.81 2.52
N ASN A 514 -32.95 -6.50 2.77
CA ASN A 514 -33.78 -5.45 2.19
C ASN A 514 -32.98 -4.15 1.99
N PRO A 515 -32.48 -3.85 0.78
CA PRO A 515 -31.66 -2.67 0.49
C PRO A 515 -32.30 -1.31 0.80
N ASP A 516 -33.63 -1.23 1.02
CA ASP A 516 -34.33 -0.02 1.46
C ASP A 516 -34.14 0.26 2.97
N VAL A 517 -33.62 -0.71 3.74
CA VAL A 517 -33.40 -0.62 5.18
C VAL A 517 -31.95 -0.23 5.46
N ILE A 518 -31.77 0.84 6.23
CA ILE A 518 -30.46 1.35 6.65
C ILE A 518 -30.39 1.35 8.17
N TYR A 519 -29.27 0.85 8.69
CA TYR A 519 -28.93 0.89 10.10
C TYR A 519 -27.80 1.88 10.34
N ILE A 520 -27.93 2.65 11.41
CA ILE A 520 -26.80 3.38 12.01
C ILE A 520 -26.82 3.21 13.52
N THR A 521 -25.71 3.52 14.19
CA THR A 521 -25.64 3.32 15.64
C THR A 521 -25.10 4.51 16.42
N SER A 522 -25.74 4.81 17.55
CA SER A 522 -25.22 5.66 18.63
C SER A 522 -24.96 4.78 19.85
N GLN A 523 -25.40 5.14 21.05
CA GLN A 523 -25.69 4.16 22.11
C GLN A 523 -26.90 3.25 21.83
N TYR A 524 -27.65 3.57 20.76
CA TYR A 524 -28.82 2.83 20.29
C TYR A 524 -28.62 2.35 18.85
N VAL A 525 -29.39 1.35 18.43
CA VAL A 525 -29.57 1.00 17.02
C VAL A 525 -30.71 1.83 16.43
N HIS A 526 -30.42 2.53 15.33
CA HIS A 526 -31.39 3.31 14.56
C HIS A 526 -31.65 2.62 13.23
N ARG A 527 -32.91 2.53 12.82
CA ARG A 527 -33.35 1.95 11.55
C ARG A 527 -34.10 2.99 10.72
N SER A 528 -33.77 3.10 9.44
CA SER A 528 -34.56 3.83 8.46
C SER A 528 -35.07 2.87 7.39
N THR A 529 -36.29 3.11 6.89
CA THR A 529 -36.91 2.35 5.79
C THR A 529 -37.38 3.27 4.66
N ASP A 530 -36.95 4.53 4.67
CA ASP A 530 -37.35 5.56 3.70
C ASP A 530 -36.13 6.28 3.11
N GLY A 531 -34.98 5.61 3.11
CA GLY A 531 -33.73 6.14 2.55
C GLY A 531 -33.07 7.22 3.41
N GLY A 532 -33.25 7.16 4.73
CA GLY A 532 -32.60 8.02 5.72
C GLY A 532 -33.40 9.27 6.14
N PHE A 533 -34.62 9.45 5.65
CA PHE A 533 -35.43 10.64 5.99
C PHE A 533 -36.01 10.57 7.40
N THR A 534 -36.40 9.37 7.85
CA THR A 534 -36.84 9.11 9.21
C THR A 534 -36.09 7.93 9.83
N TRP A 535 -35.92 8.00 11.15
CA TRP A 535 -35.17 7.02 11.93
C TRP A 535 -35.98 6.57 13.14
N GLU A 536 -36.13 5.26 13.27
CA GLU A 536 -36.70 4.57 14.42
C GLU A 536 -35.59 4.04 15.33
N VAL A 537 -35.71 4.26 16.64
CA VAL A 537 -34.81 3.64 17.62
C VAL A 537 -35.36 2.26 17.98
N ILE A 538 -34.62 1.20 17.63
CA ILE A 538 -35.04 -0.20 17.79
C ILE A 538 -34.24 -0.93 18.88
N SER A 539 -33.68 -0.20 19.85
CA SER A 539 -32.97 -0.82 20.97
C SER A 539 -33.07 0.04 22.24
N PRO A 540 -32.86 -0.55 23.43
CA PRO A 540 -32.48 0.22 24.61
C PRO A 540 -31.03 0.74 24.48
N ASP A 541 -30.53 1.45 25.50
CA ASP A 541 -29.11 1.82 25.55
C ASP A 541 -28.31 0.53 25.78
N LEU A 542 -27.54 0.11 24.76
CA LEU A 542 -26.81 -1.16 24.74
C LEU A 542 -25.37 -1.01 25.25
N THR A 543 -25.10 0.03 26.03
CA THR A 543 -23.77 0.37 26.56
C THR A 543 -23.77 0.32 28.10
N THR A 544 -22.62 0.46 28.73
CA THR A 544 -22.55 0.51 30.21
C THR A 544 -23.19 1.78 30.76
N ASN A 545 -23.30 2.84 29.95
CA ASN A 545 -23.82 4.16 30.30
C ASN A 545 -23.24 4.69 31.63
N ASP A 546 -21.95 4.41 31.89
CA ASP A 546 -21.31 4.72 33.17
C ASP A 546 -21.07 6.23 33.31
N PRO A 547 -21.73 6.93 34.26
CA PRO A 547 -21.65 8.38 34.40
C PRO A 547 -20.23 8.92 34.60
N LYS A 548 -19.30 8.08 35.11
CA LYS A 548 -17.91 8.50 35.34
C LYS A 548 -17.16 8.87 34.06
N TYR A 549 -17.62 8.36 32.91
CA TYR A 549 -17.06 8.69 31.60
C TYR A 549 -17.84 9.79 30.89
N LEU A 550 -19.08 10.06 31.31
CA LEU A 550 -20.03 10.88 30.56
C LEU A 550 -20.17 12.31 31.09
N ASP A 551 -20.09 12.52 32.42
CA ASP A 551 -20.25 13.85 33.04
C ASP A 551 -18.93 14.65 33.06
N LEU A 552 -18.29 14.74 31.89
CA LEU A 552 -17.15 15.60 31.66
C LEU A 552 -17.13 16.12 30.22
N ILE A 553 -16.48 17.27 30.02
CA ILE A 553 -15.99 17.64 28.70
C ILE A 553 -14.61 17.00 28.58
N PRO A 554 -14.39 16.10 27.60
CA PRO A 554 -13.09 15.47 27.38
C PRO A 554 -11.92 16.47 27.35
N GLY A 555 -10.76 16.04 27.85
CA GLY A 555 -9.57 16.86 28.02
C GLY A 555 -9.50 17.63 29.35
N GLY A 556 -8.30 18.08 29.70
CA GLY A 556 -7.97 18.81 30.93
C GLY A 556 -6.84 18.12 31.72
N PRO A 557 -6.31 18.74 32.79
CA PRO A 557 -6.73 20.01 33.40
C PRO A 557 -6.30 21.29 32.68
N VAL A 558 -5.45 21.24 31.65
CA VAL A 558 -4.96 22.45 30.95
C VAL A 558 -5.86 22.84 29.78
N GLN A 559 -6.09 21.95 28.82
CA GLN A 559 -6.98 22.20 27.68
C GLN A 559 -7.94 21.03 27.45
N HIS A 560 -9.19 21.35 27.08
CA HIS A 560 -10.17 20.37 26.66
C HIS A 560 -9.88 19.85 25.25
N ASP A 561 -10.25 18.61 25.01
CA ASP A 561 -10.17 17.94 23.71
C ASP A 561 -11.40 17.08 23.49
N ALA A 562 -12.48 17.73 23.08
CA ALA A 562 -13.76 17.09 22.78
C ALA A 562 -14.02 17.26 21.28
N THR A 563 -13.38 16.43 20.47
CA THR A 563 -13.53 16.49 19.00
C THR A 563 -14.58 15.52 18.47
N GLY A 564 -14.99 14.55 19.29
CA GLY A 564 -15.91 13.48 18.90
C GLY A 564 -15.25 12.10 18.93
N VAL A 565 -13.91 12.03 18.83
CA VAL A 565 -13.14 10.78 19.04
C VAL A 565 -13.33 10.25 20.46
N GLU A 566 -13.49 11.16 21.42
CA GLU A 566 -13.64 10.89 22.84
C GLU A 566 -15.08 10.53 23.26
N VAL A 567 -16.05 10.54 22.34
CA VAL A 567 -17.40 10.06 22.64
C VAL A 567 -17.30 8.58 23.00
N TYR A 568 -17.80 8.25 24.19
CA TYR A 568 -17.67 6.93 24.81
C TYR A 568 -19.01 6.42 25.31
N CYS A 569 -19.08 5.13 25.65
CA CYS A 569 -20.33 4.42 25.89
C CYS A 569 -21.25 4.55 24.66
N SER A 570 -20.72 4.12 23.51
CA SER A 570 -21.37 4.12 22.20
C SER A 570 -21.22 2.75 21.53
N LEU A 571 -22.14 2.40 20.64
CA LEU A 571 -22.00 1.21 19.79
C LEU A 571 -20.99 1.51 18.69
N PHE A 572 -19.97 0.66 18.61
CA PHE A 572 -18.80 0.84 17.77
C PHE A 572 -18.75 -0.18 16.62
N SER A 573 -19.50 -1.27 16.73
CA SER A 573 -19.69 -2.27 15.69
C SER A 573 -21.15 -2.70 15.63
N PHE A 574 -21.65 -2.93 14.42
CA PHE A 574 -22.96 -3.48 14.12
C PHE A 574 -22.78 -4.53 13.01
N ALA A 575 -23.61 -5.57 13.01
CA ALA A 575 -23.66 -6.56 11.94
C ALA A 575 -25.05 -7.18 11.84
N GLU A 576 -25.59 -7.25 10.62
CA GLU A 576 -26.77 -8.04 10.27
C GLU A 576 -26.35 -9.43 9.75
N SER A 577 -27.00 -10.49 10.24
CA SER A 577 -26.69 -11.87 9.86
C SER A 577 -26.94 -12.13 8.37
N THR A 578 -26.07 -12.92 7.76
CA THR A 578 -26.24 -13.43 6.38
C THR A 578 -27.41 -14.40 6.25
N HIS A 579 -27.80 -15.04 7.36
CA HIS A 579 -28.77 -16.13 7.38
C HIS A 579 -30.19 -15.68 7.72
N ASP A 580 -30.35 -14.58 8.45
CA ASP A 580 -31.62 -14.11 8.99
C ASP A 580 -31.59 -12.59 9.20
N GLY A 581 -32.48 -11.84 8.54
CA GLY A 581 -32.54 -10.38 8.66
C GLY A 581 -33.04 -9.87 10.01
N ASP A 582 -33.63 -10.75 10.82
CA ASP A 582 -34.03 -10.40 12.18
C ASP A 582 -32.91 -10.63 13.21
N GLU A 583 -31.78 -11.23 12.81
CA GLU A 583 -30.61 -11.44 13.66
C GLU A 583 -29.60 -10.28 13.56
N LEU A 584 -29.56 -9.46 14.61
CA LEU A 584 -28.74 -8.24 14.69
C LEU A 584 -27.77 -8.32 15.86
N TRP A 585 -26.49 -8.00 15.60
CA TRP A 585 -25.44 -7.98 16.61
C TRP A 585 -24.88 -6.58 16.78
N THR A 586 -24.57 -6.21 18.03
CA THR A 586 -23.90 -4.95 18.35
C THR A 586 -22.73 -5.17 19.29
N GLY A 587 -21.73 -4.29 19.19
CA GLY A 587 -20.60 -4.23 20.10
C GLY A 587 -20.29 -2.79 20.48
N SER A 588 -20.04 -2.54 21.76
CA SER A 588 -19.78 -1.19 22.27
C SER A 588 -18.29 -0.90 22.50
N ASP A 589 -17.94 0.38 22.53
CA ASP A 589 -16.57 0.83 22.84
C ASP A 589 -16.17 0.66 24.32
N ASP A 590 -17.16 0.42 25.18
CA ASP A 590 -17.05 0.13 26.60
C ASP A 590 -17.21 -1.36 26.96
N GLY A 591 -17.31 -2.22 25.96
CA GLY A 591 -17.05 -3.66 26.06
C GLY A 591 -18.25 -4.55 26.35
N LEU A 592 -19.41 -4.22 25.78
CA LEU A 592 -20.59 -5.06 25.76
C LEU A 592 -20.88 -5.58 24.35
N ILE A 593 -21.45 -6.78 24.26
CA ILE A 593 -21.93 -7.39 23.02
C ILE A 593 -23.39 -7.79 23.23
N HIS A 594 -24.27 -7.35 22.34
CA HIS A 594 -25.69 -7.70 22.39
C HIS A 594 -26.18 -8.32 21.09
N LEU A 595 -27.18 -9.20 21.24
CA LEU A 595 -27.85 -9.92 20.17
C LEU A 595 -29.36 -9.65 20.23
N SER A 596 -29.95 -9.35 19.08
CA SER A 596 -31.39 -9.46 18.82
C SER A 596 -31.63 -10.56 17.78
N ARG A 597 -32.77 -11.25 17.89
CA ARG A 597 -33.22 -12.29 16.95
C ARG A 597 -34.67 -12.10 16.52
N ASP A 598 -35.16 -10.87 16.67
CA ASP A 598 -36.53 -10.45 16.44
C ASP A 598 -36.56 -9.04 15.85
N GLY A 599 -35.56 -8.69 15.03
CA GLY A 599 -35.52 -7.43 14.29
C GLY A 599 -35.35 -6.19 15.16
N GLY A 600 -34.81 -6.35 16.37
CA GLY A 600 -34.57 -5.30 17.36
C GLY A 600 -35.63 -5.19 18.46
N GLU A 601 -36.68 -6.02 18.48
CA GLU A 601 -37.71 -5.93 19.53
C GLU A 601 -37.14 -6.25 20.92
N THR A 602 -36.27 -7.26 21.02
CA THR A 602 -35.58 -7.62 22.27
C THR A 602 -34.08 -7.82 22.06
N TRP A 603 -33.30 -7.50 23.10
CA TRP A 603 -31.84 -7.54 23.07
C TRP A 603 -31.29 -8.31 24.28
N GLN A 604 -30.37 -9.24 24.02
CA GLN A 604 -29.70 -10.05 25.03
C GLN A 604 -28.22 -9.68 25.13
N ASP A 605 -27.73 -9.41 26.33
CA ASP A 605 -26.29 -9.32 26.62
C ASP A 605 -25.66 -10.72 26.53
N ILE A 606 -24.74 -10.87 25.59
CA ILE A 606 -24.01 -12.10 25.30
C ILE A 606 -22.50 -11.92 25.47
N THR A 607 -22.07 -10.90 26.23
CA THR A 607 -20.66 -10.55 26.41
C THR A 607 -19.85 -11.71 27.01
N PRO A 608 -18.69 -12.09 26.45
CA PRO A 608 -17.82 -13.12 27.01
C PRO A 608 -17.37 -12.76 28.43
N LYS A 609 -17.56 -13.68 29.38
CA LYS A 609 -17.18 -13.44 30.80
C LYS A 609 -15.68 -13.22 31.02
N ASN A 610 -14.85 -13.75 30.12
CA ASN A 610 -13.39 -13.61 30.14
C ASN A 610 -12.87 -12.47 29.24
N MET A 611 -13.77 -11.71 28.60
CA MET A 611 -13.39 -10.51 27.86
C MET A 611 -12.83 -9.44 28.82
N PRO A 612 -11.74 -8.75 28.47
CA PRO A 612 -11.22 -7.69 29.32
C PRO A 612 -12.23 -6.55 29.46
N GLN A 613 -12.46 -6.09 30.70
CA GLN A 613 -13.38 -4.97 30.96
C GLN A 613 -12.99 -3.71 30.19
N ALA A 614 -13.99 -3.05 29.59
CA ALA A 614 -13.83 -1.86 28.77
C ALA A 614 -12.84 -2.05 27.61
N GLY A 615 -12.88 -3.23 26.97
CA GLY A 615 -12.29 -3.43 25.65
C GLY A 615 -13.25 -2.94 24.57
N THR A 616 -12.75 -2.19 23.59
CA THR A 616 -13.57 -1.72 22.47
C THR A 616 -13.84 -2.89 21.53
N VAL A 617 -15.11 -3.23 21.31
CA VAL A 617 -15.52 -4.19 20.27
C VAL A 617 -15.41 -3.49 18.92
N ASN A 618 -14.33 -3.75 18.17
CA ASN A 618 -14.02 -2.97 16.97
C ASN A 618 -14.64 -3.53 15.68
N ALA A 619 -14.81 -4.85 15.63
CA ALA A 619 -15.38 -5.57 14.51
C ALA A 619 -16.09 -6.84 15.00
N ILE A 620 -17.25 -7.11 14.42
CA ILE A 620 -18.00 -8.36 14.54
C ILE A 620 -18.08 -8.93 13.13
N GLU A 621 -17.69 -10.20 12.98
CA GLU A 621 -17.86 -10.98 11.76
C GLU A 621 -18.83 -12.11 12.06
N LEU A 622 -20.01 -12.08 11.43
CA LEU A 622 -20.99 -13.15 11.51
C LEU A 622 -20.71 -14.15 10.39
N SER A 623 -20.65 -15.44 10.73
CA SER A 623 -20.26 -16.45 9.77
C SER A 623 -21.23 -16.51 8.59
N MET A 624 -20.68 -16.67 7.38
CA MET A 624 -21.49 -16.95 6.19
C MET A 624 -21.84 -18.44 6.07
N HIS A 625 -21.11 -19.30 6.79
CA HIS A 625 -21.22 -20.76 6.69
C HIS A 625 -22.18 -21.32 7.73
N ASN A 626 -22.17 -20.79 8.96
CA ASN A 626 -22.89 -21.38 10.09
C ASN A 626 -23.68 -20.34 10.92
N PRO A 627 -25.02 -20.45 10.99
CA PRO A 627 -25.84 -19.60 11.84
C PRO A 627 -25.42 -19.64 13.31
N GLY A 628 -25.37 -18.46 13.95
CA GLY A 628 -24.96 -18.30 15.35
C GLY A 628 -23.46 -18.40 15.62
N THR A 629 -22.64 -18.53 14.56
CA THR A 629 -21.18 -18.43 14.65
C THR A 629 -20.74 -17.00 14.42
N ALA A 630 -19.85 -16.49 15.29
CA ALA A 630 -19.31 -15.14 15.16
C ALA A 630 -17.86 -15.06 15.66
N TYR A 631 -17.08 -14.20 15.01
CA TYR A 631 -15.73 -13.81 15.39
C TYR A 631 -15.70 -12.32 15.76
N VAL A 632 -15.11 -11.99 16.89
CA VAL A 632 -15.17 -10.63 17.45
C VAL A 632 -13.77 -10.14 17.79
N ALA A 633 -13.31 -9.10 17.09
CA ALA A 633 -12.06 -8.43 17.38
C ALA A 633 -12.26 -7.35 18.44
N VAL A 634 -11.46 -7.44 19.52
CA VAL A 634 -11.51 -6.52 20.66
C VAL A 634 -10.14 -5.92 20.87
N TYR A 635 -10.03 -4.61 21.07
CA TYR A 635 -8.77 -3.99 21.48
C TYR A 635 -8.89 -3.20 22.77
N ARG A 636 -7.75 -3.04 23.45
CA ARG A 636 -7.64 -2.31 24.72
C ARG A 636 -6.35 -1.50 24.82
N TYR A 637 -5.69 -1.26 23.69
CA TYR A 637 -4.39 -0.56 23.61
C TYR A 637 -4.45 0.85 24.24
N ARG A 638 -5.60 1.53 24.14
CA ARG A 638 -5.88 2.84 24.79
C ARG A 638 -5.90 2.81 26.32
N ARG A 639 -5.64 1.66 26.92
CA ARG A 639 -5.42 1.44 28.35
C ARG A 639 -4.11 0.69 28.64
N ALA A 640 -3.15 0.78 27.71
CA ALA A 640 -1.86 0.10 27.74
C ALA A 640 -1.94 -1.44 27.78
N ASP A 641 -2.98 -2.02 27.18
CA ASP A 641 -3.14 -3.47 27.01
C ASP A 641 -3.11 -3.82 25.53
N PHE A 642 -1.95 -4.30 25.06
CA PHE A 642 -1.65 -4.53 23.63
C PHE A 642 -1.88 -5.98 23.17
N ARG A 643 -2.56 -6.79 23.98
CA ARG A 643 -2.81 -8.20 23.66
C ARG A 643 -3.76 -8.35 22.47
N PRO A 644 -3.53 -9.35 21.59
CA PRO A 644 -4.47 -9.70 20.53
C PRO A 644 -5.69 -10.39 21.14
N TYR A 645 -6.88 -9.81 20.96
CA TYR A 645 -8.13 -10.45 21.37
C TYR A 645 -9.05 -10.66 20.18
N VAL A 646 -9.32 -11.93 19.91
CA VAL A 646 -10.34 -12.40 18.98
C VAL A 646 -11.13 -13.48 19.69
N PHE A 647 -12.41 -13.22 19.91
CA PHE A 647 -13.33 -14.16 20.54
C PHE A 647 -14.18 -14.85 19.48
N LYS A 648 -14.38 -16.15 19.62
CA LYS A 648 -15.25 -16.97 18.77
C LYS A 648 -16.41 -17.53 19.58
N THR A 649 -17.59 -17.55 19.00
CA THR A 649 -18.75 -18.33 19.46
C THR A 649 -19.33 -19.12 18.30
N ASP A 650 -19.91 -20.29 18.57
CA ASP A 650 -20.62 -21.13 17.60
C ASP A 650 -22.10 -21.32 17.99
N ASN A 651 -22.59 -20.55 18.97
CA ASN A 651 -23.89 -20.79 19.59
C ASN A 651 -24.60 -19.54 20.09
N TYR A 652 -24.56 -18.47 19.28
CA TYR A 652 -25.24 -17.21 19.56
C TYR A 652 -24.75 -16.57 20.87
N GLY A 653 -23.45 -16.67 21.15
CA GLY A 653 -22.81 -16.05 22.31
C GLY A 653 -23.10 -16.71 23.66
N LYS A 654 -23.70 -17.91 23.69
CA LYS A 654 -23.91 -18.66 24.94
C LYS A 654 -22.59 -19.12 25.57
N SER A 655 -21.60 -19.42 24.74
CA SER A 655 -20.22 -19.68 25.15
C SER A 655 -19.23 -19.08 24.17
N TRP A 656 -18.04 -18.74 24.68
CA TRP A 656 -17.00 -18.05 23.92
C TRP A 656 -15.64 -18.68 24.15
N ASN A 657 -14.83 -18.71 23.09
CA ASN A 657 -13.44 -19.12 23.11
C ASN A 657 -12.56 -17.95 22.69
N LEU A 658 -11.43 -17.76 23.37
CA LEU A 658 -10.40 -16.81 22.93
C LEU A 658 -9.47 -17.55 21.97
N ILE A 659 -9.49 -17.18 20.69
CA ILE A 659 -8.72 -17.83 19.60
C ILE A 659 -7.39 -17.11 19.31
N THR A 660 -7.00 -16.17 20.16
CA THR A 660 -5.69 -15.50 20.11
C THR A 660 -5.11 -15.44 21.52
N ASN A 661 -3.92 -16.02 21.70
CA ASN A 661 -3.31 -16.11 23.03
C ASN A 661 -1.90 -15.48 23.10
N GLY A 662 -1.48 -14.82 22.02
CA GLY A 662 -0.14 -14.22 21.89
C GLY A 662 0.96 -15.24 21.59
N LYS A 663 0.62 -16.51 21.39
CA LYS A 663 1.54 -17.64 21.19
C LYS A 663 1.15 -18.54 20.02
N ASN A 664 -0.11 -18.54 19.59
CA ASN A 664 -0.61 -19.31 18.45
C ASN A 664 -0.46 -18.55 17.12
N GLY A 665 0.66 -17.85 16.91
CA GLY A 665 0.99 -17.19 15.65
C GLY A 665 0.88 -15.66 15.61
N ILE A 666 -0.14 -15.06 16.25
CA ILE A 666 -0.21 -13.60 16.42
C ILE A 666 0.56 -13.22 17.69
N PRO A 667 1.60 -12.35 17.61
CA PRO A 667 2.38 -11.94 18.78
C PRO A 667 1.54 -11.22 19.85
N ALA A 668 1.93 -11.38 21.12
CA ALA A 668 1.22 -10.82 22.27
C ALA A 668 1.14 -9.28 22.32
N ASN A 669 1.89 -8.57 21.49
CA ASN A 669 1.90 -7.12 21.36
C ASN A 669 1.28 -6.62 20.04
N HIS A 670 0.73 -7.52 19.21
CA HIS A 670 0.09 -7.19 17.93
C HIS A 670 -1.43 -7.21 18.11
N PHE A 671 -1.97 -6.19 18.78
CA PHE A 671 -3.41 -6.13 19.01
C PHE A 671 -4.18 -6.17 17.68
N VAL A 672 -5.26 -6.94 17.66
CA VAL A 672 -6.09 -7.17 16.46
C VAL A 672 -7.10 -6.05 16.35
N ARG A 673 -7.23 -5.50 15.14
CA ARG A 673 -8.22 -4.47 14.79
C ARG A 673 -9.43 -5.08 14.11
N VAL A 674 -9.23 -6.06 13.24
CA VAL A 674 -10.29 -6.67 12.44
C VAL A 674 -10.03 -8.16 12.25
N VAL A 675 -11.10 -8.95 12.18
CA VAL A 675 -11.11 -10.35 11.76
C VAL A 675 -12.21 -10.52 10.71
N ARG A 676 -11.93 -11.26 9.63
CA ARG A 676 -12.90 -11.62 8.58
C ARG A 676 -12.86 -13.11 8.31
N GLU A 677 -14.01 -13.70 8.06
CA GLU A 677 -14.14 -15.07 7.58
C GLU A 677 -14.15 -15.06 6.05
N ASP A 678 -13.47 -16.04 5.44
CA ASP A 678 -13.53 -16.22 4.01
C ASP A 678 -14.91 -16.79 3.59
N PRO A 679 -15.62 -16.13 2.67
CA PRO A 679 -16.96 -16.55 2.25
C PRO A 679 -16.96 -17.84 1.42
N ASP A 680 -15.84 -18.20 0.79
CA ASP A 680 -15.72 -19.34 -0.12
C ASP A 680 -15.07 -20.56 0.56
N ARG A 681 -14.30 -20.35 1.64
CA ARG A 681 -13.67 -21.42 2.41
C ARG A 681 -13.93 -21.29 3.91
N GLN A 682 -14.78 -22.17 4.44
CA GLN A 682 -14.99 -22.31 5.88
C GLN A 682 -13.67 -22.59 6.63
N GLY A 683 -13.48 -21.91 7.76
CA GLY A 683 -12.30 -22.05 8.63
C GLY A 683 -11.08 -21.22 8.18
N LEU A 684 -11.13 -20.59 7.00
CA LEU A 684 -10.14 -19.61 6.59
C LEU A 684 -10.51 -18.23 7.14
N LEU A 685 -9.63 -17.66 7.97
CA LEU A 685 -9.81 -16.34 8.59
C LEU A 685 -8.65 -15.41 8.24
N TYR A 686 -8.94 -14.12 8.14
CA TYR A 686 -7.96 -13.06 7.97
C TYR A 686 -8.00 -12.11 9.18
N ALA A 687 -6.84 -11.70 9.68
CA ALA A 687 -6.74 -10.75 10.78
C ALA A 687 -5.81 -9.58 10.44
N GLY A 688 -6.34 -8.37 10.55
CA GLY A 688 -5.59 -7.12 10.48
C GLY A 688 -5.18 -6.66 11.87
N THR A 689 -3.90 -6.34 12.05
CA THR A 689 -3.33 -5.89 13.33
C THR A 689 -2.68 -4.50 13.22
N GLU A 690 -2.21 -3.97 14.35
CA GLU A 690 -1.40 -2.75 14.37
C GLU A 690 -0.10 -2.85 13.55
N PHE A 691 0.48 -4.04 13.46
CA PHE A 691 1.82 -4.26 12.92
C PHE A 691 1.84 -5.25 11.76
N GLY A 692 0.70 -5.47 11.09
CA GLY A 692 0.65 -6.29 9.88
C GLY A 692 -0.54 -7.24 9.76
N MET A 693 -0.43 -8.11 8.76
CA MET A 693 -1.47 -9.06 8.34
C MET A 693 -1.19 -10.50 8.79
N TYR A 694 -2.25 -11.21 9.16
CA TYR A 694 -2.24 -12.62 9.53
C TYR A 694 -3.43 -13.37 8.92
N PHE A 695 -3.29 -14.68 8.80
CA PHE A 695 -4.38 -15.57 8.42
C PHE A 695 -4.37 -16.85 9.26
N SER A 696 -5.48 -17.56 9.26
CA SER A 696 -5.65 -18.86 9.91
C SER A 696 -6.36 -19.80 8.93
N MET A 697 -5.91 -21.06 8.87
CA MET A 697 -6.50 -22.10 8.01
C MET A 697 -7.42 -23.06 8.77
N ASP A 698 -7.44 -22.97 10.10
CA ASP A 698 -8.12 -23.87 11.02
C ASP A 698 -8.95 -23.09 12.05
N ASP A 699 -9.69 -22.10 11.57
CA ASP A 699 -10.75 -21.46 12.34
C ASP A 699 -10.27 -20.73 13.62
N GLY A 700 -9.02 -20.23 13.54
CA GLY A 700 -8.36 -19.43 14.57
C GLY A 700 -7.54 -20.24 15.57
N GLU A 701 -7.44 -21.57 15.42
CA GLU A 701 -6.59 -22.38 16.28
C GLU A 701 -5.12 -21.97 16.12
N HIS A 702 -4.65 -21.82 14.88
CA HIS A 702 -3.28 -21.38 14.54
C HIS A 702 -3.29 -20.25 13.52
N TRP A 703 -2.51 -19.21 13.81
CA TRP A 703 -2.32 -18.07 12.94
C TRP A 703 -0.93 -18.07 12.30
N GLN A 704 -0.83 -17.47 11.14
CA GLN A 704 0.42 -17.29 10.41
C GLN A 704 0.47 -15.87 9.84
N SER A 705 1.67 -15.28 9.78
CA SER A 705 1.84 -13.99 9.11
C SER A 705 1.50 -14.10 7.63
N PHE A 706 0.71 -13.13 7.14
CA PHE A 706 0.35 -12.97 5.73
C PHE A 706 0.85 -11.64 5.18
N GLN A 707 2.04 -11.21 5.61
CA GLN A 707 2.55 -9.87 5.30
C GLN A 707 2.89 -9.70 3.81
N GLN A 708 3.51 -10.72 3.19
CA GLN A 708 4.01 -10.66 1.80
C GLN A 708 4.78 -9.35 1.51
N ASN A 709 4.39 -8.62 0.47
CA ASN A 709 4.92 -7.30 0.10
C ASN A 709 4.14 -6.11 0.69
N LEU A 710 3.11 -6.35 1.52
CA LEU A 710 2.38 -5.28 2.19
C LEU A 710 3.33 -4.55 3.17
N PRO A 711 3.32 -3.21 3.27
CA PRO A 711 4.11 -2.49 4.26
C PRO A 711 3.68 -2.79 5.70
N VAL A 712 4.59 -2.62 6.66
CA VAL A 712 4.25 -2.68 8.10
C VAL A 712 3.51 -1.40 8.49
N THR A 713 2.19 -1.49 8.56
CA THR A 713 1.25 -0.39 8.83
C THR A 713 0.04 -0.91 9.60
N PRO A 714 -0.67 -0.07 10.38
CA PRO A 714 -1.94 -0.48 10.96
C PRO A 714 -2.94 -0.88 9.87
N ILE A 715 -3.47 -2.09 10.00
CA ILE A 715 -4.54 -2.60 9.15
C ILE A 715 -5.86 -2.30 9.85
N THR A 716 -6.65 -1.41 9.28
CA THR A 716 -7.84 -0.86 9.95
C THR A 716 -9.10 -1.66 9.69
N ASP A 717 -9.22 -2.25 8.50
CA ASP A 717 -10.36 -3.04 8.07
C ASP A 717 -10.01 -3.92 6.86
N LEU A 718 -10.86 -4.91 6.61
CA LEU A 718 -10.70 -5.92 5.56
C LEU A 718 -12.07 -6.24 4.92
N LYS A 719 -12.08 -6.50 3.61
CA LYS A 719 -13.23 -7.06 2.88
C LYS A 719 -12.75 -8.15 1.93
N VAL A 720 -13.46 -9.29 1.91
CA VAL A 720 -13.29 -10.32 0.89
C VAL A 720 -14.41 -10.14 -0.13
N HIS A 721 -14.04 -9.92 -1.39
CA HIS A 721 -15.00 -9.66 -2.47
C HIS A 721 -14.46 -10.17 -3.79
N GLU A 722 -15.26 -10.91 -4.56
CA GLU A 722 -14.82 -11.54 -5.83
C GLU A 722 -13.51 -12.36 -5.71
N LYS A 723 -13.32 -13.03 -4.56
CA LYS A 723 -12.07 -13.74 -4.19
C LYS A 723 -10.82 -12.85 -4.12
N ASP A 724 -10.98 -11.54 -4.04
CA ASP A 724 -9.91 -10.60 -3.72
C ASP A 724 -9.96 -10.27 -2.22
N LEU A 725 -8.79 -10.02 -1.62
CA LEU A 725 -8.70 -9.46 -0.25
C LEU A 725 -8.40 -7.97 -0.33
N VAL A 726 -9.40 -7.15 -0.07
CA VAL A 726 -9.27 -5.68 -0.01
C VAL A 726 -8.87 -5.27 1.40
N VAL A 727 -7.84 -4.42 1.48
CA VAL A 727 -7.20 -4.01 2.73
C VAL A 727 -7.20 -2.49 2.85
N SER A 728 -7.76 -1.96 3.94
CA SER A 728 -7.51 -0.56 4.33
C SER A 728 -6.38 -0.47 5.32
N THR A 729 -5.54 0.55 5.11
CA THR A 729 -4.44 0.87 6.01
C THR A 729 -4.59 2.28 6.56
N GLN A 730 -3.99 2.52 7.71
CA GLN A 730 -3.83 3.88 8.24
C GLN A 730 -2.43 4.38 7.89
N GLY A 731 -2.24 4.95 6.70
CA GLY A 731 -0.96 5.58 6.30
C GLY A 731 -0.30 5.02 5.05
N ARG A 732 -0.87 4.00 4.39
CA ARG A 732 -0.35 3.43 3.12
C ARG A 732 -1.44 3.20 2.06
N SER A 733 -2.55 3.93 2.15
CA SER A 733 -3.68 3.84 1.20
C SER A 733 -4.33 2.43 1.14
N PHE A 734 -5.12 2.12 0.11
CA PHE A 734 -5.75 0.80 -0.08
C PHE A 734 -4.83 -0.18 -0.82
N TRP A 735 -5.01 -1.47 -0.52
CA TRP A 735 -4.33 -2.58 -1.17
C TRP A 735 -5.30 -3.69 -1.51
N ILE A 736 -5.00 -4.46 -2.56
CA ILE A 736 -5.74 -5.66 -2.95
C ILE A 736 -4.76 -6.81 -3.14
N LEU A 737 -5.00 -7.96 -2.51
CA LEU A 737 -4.40 -9.22 -2.97
C LEU A 737 -5.34 -9.79 -4.02
N ASP A 738 -4.90 -9.74 -5.28
CA ASP A 738 -5.68 -10.21 -6.42
C ASP A 738 -5.65 -11.75 -6.45
N ASP A 739 -6.80 -12.39 -6.23
CA ASP A 739 -7.03 -13.85 -6.27
C ASP A 739 -6.55 -14.69 -5.05
N LEU A 740 -7.50 -15.02 -4.16
CA LEU A 740 -7.36 -15.93 -3.03
C LEU A 740 -7.52 -17.41 -3.39
N SER A 741 -7.88 -17.76 -4.64
CA SER A 741 -8.17 -19.15 -5.04
C SER A 741 -7.05 -20.15 -4.68
N PRO A 742 -5.74 -19.83 -4.79
CA PRO A 742 -4.70 -20.74 -4.34
C PRO A 742 -4.81 -21.07 -2.85
N LEU A 743 -5.14 -20.08 -2.02
CA LEU A 743 -5.31 -20.27 -0.59
C LEU A 743 -6.55 -21.13 -0.29
N HIS A 744 -7.58 -21.13 -1.13
CA HIS A 744 -8.74 -22.00 -0.99
C HIS A 744 -8.43 -23.50 -1.19
N GLU A 745 -7.35 -23.82 -1.92
CA GLU A 745 -6.94 -25.19 -2.23
C GLU A 745 -5.71 -25.68 -1.44
N MET A 746 -5.06 -24.83 -0.64
CA MET A 746 -3.90 -25.20 0.18
C MET A 746 -4.31 -25.98 1.44
N GLU A 747 -3.49 -26.94 1.85
CA GLU A 747 -3.70 -27.75 3.05
C GLU A 747 -2.60 -27.50 4.09
N ILE A 748 -2.97 -27.53 5.37
CA ILE A 748 -2.06 -27.34 6.50
C ILE A 748 -1.06 -28.50 6.55
N ASN A 749 0.23 -28.20 6.76
CA ASN A 749 1.31 -29.20 6.80
C ASN A 749 1.45 -30.05 5.53
N ALA A 750 0.94 -29.58 4.40
CA ALA A 750 1.28 -30.19 3.12
C ALA A 750 2.81 -30.16 2.96
N GLU A 751 3.43 -31.32 2.77
CA GLU A 751 4.87 -31.40 2.52
C GLU A 751 5.19 -30.74 1.17
N ASP A 752 6.29 -29.96 1.12
CA ASP A 752 6.83 -29.26 -0.06
C ASP A 752 7.22 -30.16 -1.25
N ASN A 753 6.96 -31.46 -1.15
CA ASN A 753 7.65 -32.47 -1.95
C ASN A 753 6.95 -32.78 -3.29
N GLY A 754 5.87 -32.07 -3.64
CA GLY A 754 5.04 -32.37 -4.81
C GLY A 754 4.70 -31.16 -5.67
N HIS A 755 4.41 -31.44 -6.95
CA HIS A 755 3.85 -30.48 -7.88
C HIS A 755 2.34 -30.29 -7.66
N LYS A 756 1.86 -29.06 -7.86
CA LYS A 756 0.43 -28.77 -7.87
C LYS A 756 0.12 -27.65 -8.85
N LEU A 757 -0.89 -27.85 -9.70
CA LEU A 757 -1.53 -26.79 -10.47
C LEU A 757 -2.87 -26.43 -9.82
N PHE A 758 -2.99 -25.19 -9.36
CA PHE A 758 -4.24 -24.68 -8.79
C PHE A 758 -5.26 -24.42 -9.89
N VAL A 759 -6.55 -24.53 -9.56
CA VAL A 759 -7.64 -24.11 -10.45
C VAL A 759 -7.54 -22.59 -10.65
N PRO A 760 -7.30 -22.11 -11.88
CA PRO A 760 -7.34 -20.67 -12.14
C PRO A 760 -8.73 -20.13 -11.85
N ARG A 761 -8.82 -18.93 -11.28
CA ARG A 761 -10.11 -18.22 -11.25
C ARG A 761 -10.55 -17.89 -12.67
N ASP A 762 -11.86 -17.71 -12.84
CA ASP A 762 -12.42 -17.22 -14.08
C ASP A 762 -11.80 -15.86 -14.46
N ALA A 763 -11.52 -15.70 -15.75
CA ALA A 763 -10.90 -14.51 -16.31
C ALA A 763 -11.92 -13.69 -17.10
N TYR A 764 -11.63 -12.40 -17.29
CA TYR A 764 -12.47 -11.51 -18.08
C TYR A 764 -11.64 -10.85 -19.18
N ARG A 765 -12.11 -10.96 -20.43
CA ARG A 765 -11.59 -10.17 -21.54
C ARG A 765 -12.16 -8.77 -21.43
N THR A 766 -11.30 -7.78 -21.17
CA THR A 766 -11.69 -6.37 -20.98
C THR A 766 -10.76 -5.44 -21.75
N GLN A 767 -11.19 -4.17 -21.90
CA GLN A 767 -10.36 -3.07 -22.40
C GLN A 767 -9.74 -2.23 -21.27
N LEU A 768 -9.77 -2.74 -20.04
CA LEU A 768 -9.10 -2.09 -18.92
C LEU A 768 -7.60 -2.30 -19.09
N SER A 769 -6.85 -1.20 -19.16
CA SER A 769 -5.40 -1.22 -19.17
C SER A 769 -4.85 -0.86 -17.80
N GLY A 770 -3.74 -1.48 -17.39
CA GLY A 770 -2.98 -1.01 -16.24
C GLY A 770 -2.06 0.13 -16.67
N SER A 771 -2.36 1.39 -16.34
CA SER A 771 -1.36 2.46 -16.49
C SER A 771 -0.58 2.65 -15.20
N GLY A 772 0.70 2.30 -15.23
CA GLY A 772 1.68 2.62 -14.18
C GLY A 772 2.36 3.97 -14.44
N ASP A 773 1.59 5.05 -14.54
CA ASP A 773 2.22 6.38 -14.45
C ASP A 773 2.75 6.55 -13.02
N SER A 774 4.04 6.81 -12.89
CA SER A 774 4.69 6.96 -11.59
C SER A 774 4.73 8.44 -11.19
N PRO A 775 4.12 8.86 -10.06
CA PRO A 775 3.49 8.02 -9.03
C PRO A 775 1.99 7.73 -9.28
N GLY A 776 1.59 6.45 -9.12
CA GLY A 776 0.23 5.98 -9.42
C GLY A 776 0.01 4.53 -9.00
N PRO A 777 -1.24 4.04 -9.03
CA PRO A 777 -1.58 2.70 -8.56
C PRO A 777 -0.74 1.62 -9.27
N ASP A 778 -0.47 0.54 -8.56
CA ASP A 778 0.25 -0.59 -9.12
C ASP A 778 -0.58 -1.22 -10.26
N PRO A 779 0.05 -1.68 -11.35
CA PRO A 779 -0.66 -2.22 -12.51
C PRO A 779 -1.56 -3.41 -12.17
N TYR A 780 -2.80 -3.38 -12.67
CA TYR A 780 -3.74 -4.50 -12.54
C TYR A 780 -3.38 -5.64 -13.52
N PRO A 781 -3.39 -6.91 -13.09
CA PRO A 781 -3.25 -8.05 -14.01
C PRO A 781 -4.46 -8.15 -14.94
N THR A 782 -4.23 -8.02 -16.24
CA THR A 782 -5.28 -7.98 -17.27
C THR A 782 -5.64 -9.37 -17.82
N GLY A 783 -4.80 -10.37 -17.53
CA GLY A 783 -4.95 -11.74 -18.02
C GLY A 783 -5.51 -12.74 -17.01
N ALA A 784 -5.50 -14.02 -17.40
CA ALA A 784 -5.81 -15.13 -16.50
C ALA A 784 -4.61 -15.41 -15.58
N LEU A 785 -4.82 -15.34 -14.27
CA LEU A 785 -3.80 -15.69 -13.28
C LEU A 785 -3.77 -17.19 -13.04
N ILE A 786 -2.59 -17.77 -13.16
CA ILE A 786 -2.34 -19.20 -13.04
C ILE A 786 -1.29 -19.40 -11.96
N TYR A 787 -1.59 -20.24 -10.99
CA TYR A 787 -0.69 -20.53 -9.88
C TYR A 787 -0.28 -22.01 -9.90
N ALA A 788 1.00 -22.26 -9.61
CA ALA A 788 1.51 -23.62 -9.46
C ALA A 788 2.62 -23.72 -8.42
N VAL A 789 2.66 -24.84 -7.69
CA VAL A 789 3.78 -25.23 -6.82
C VAL A 789 4.71 -26.15 -7.59
N LEU A 790 6.01 -25.85 -7.54
CA LEU A 790 7.07 -26.67 -8.10
C LEU A 790 8.02 -27.12 -6.98
N ALA A 791 8.37 -28.41 -6.96
CA ALA A 791 9.18 -28.98 -5.87
C ALA A 791 10.67 -28.58 -5.94
N ASP A 792 11.18 -28.17 -7.11
CA ASP A 792 12.56 -27.73 -7.33
C ASP A 792 12.61 -26.57 -8.37
N ASP A 793 13.80 -26.08 -8.70
CA ASP A 793 14.04 -25.04 -9.70
C ASP A 793 14.18 -25.55 -11.14
N TYR A 794 14.22 -26.88 -11.34
CA TYR A 794 14.23 -27.58 -12.63
C TYR A 794 15.21 -27.02 -13.67
N LYS A 795 16.43 -26.66 -13.25
CA LYS A 795 17.48 -26.18 -14.18
C LYS A 795 17.91 -27.18 -15.26
N SER A 796 17.64 -28.47 -15.07
CA SER A 796 18.08 -29.55 -15.98
C SER A 796 16.94 -30.34 -16.63
N GLU A 797 15.68 -29.99 -16.34
CA GLU A 797 14.50 -30.69 -16.87
C GLU A 797 13.55 -29.67 -17.51
N THR A 798 12.84 -30.10 -18.54
CA THR A 798 11.88 -29.24 -19.25
C THR A 798 10.59 -29.15 -18.44
N VAL A 799 10.18 -27.92 -18.13
CA VAL A 799 8.86 -27.59 -17.58
C VAL A 799 8.10 -26.84 -18.66
N SER A 800 6.86 -27.26 -18.94
CA SER A 800 6.01 -26.58 -19.92
C SER A 800 4.62 -26.25 -19.36
N LEU A 801 4.12 -25.07 -19.71
CA LEU A 801 2.77 -24.60 -19.41
C LEU A 801 2.02 -24.38 -20.73
N GLU A 802 0.97 -25.16 -20.96
CA GLU A 802 0.12 -25.09 -22.15
C GLU A 802 -1.22 -24.47 -21.78
N ILE A 803 -1.64 -23.46 -22.54
CA ILE A 803 -3.03 -23.00 -22.57
C ILE A 803 -3.72 -23.70 -23.72
N LEU A 804 -4.85 -24.34 -23.47
CA LEU A 804 -5.60 -25.14 -24.42
C LEU A 804 -7.02 -24.59 -24.55
N ASP A 805 -7.57 -24.66 -25.76
CA ASP A 805 -8.99 -24.39 -25.97
C ASP A 805 -9.88 -25.58 -25.56
N GLU A 806 -11.20 -25.42 -25.71
CA GLU A 806 -12.20 -26.45 -25.43
C GLU A 806 -11.94 -27.75 -26.22
N SER A 807 -11.43 -27.65 -27.45
CA SER A 807 -11.11 -28.80 -28.30
C SER A 807 -9.80 -29.50 -27.94
N GLY A 808 -8.96 -28.85 -27.11
CA GLY A 808 -7.68 -29.36 -26.63
C GLY A 808 -6.51 -28.96 -27.51
N GLN A 809 -6.72 -28.00 -28.41
CA GLN A 809 -5.63 -27.44 -29.21
C GLN A 809 -4.86 -26.41 -28.40
N PRO A 810 -3.52 -26.40 -28.48
CA PRO A 810 -2.69 -25.37 -27.86
C PRO A 810 -2.99 -23.98 -28.42
N VAL A 811 -3.33 -23.07 -27.51
CA VAL A 811 -3.50 -21.63 -27.74
C VAL A 811 -2.16 -20.91 -27.58
N ARG A 812 -1.45 -21.26 -26.51
CA ARG A 812 -0.12 -20.77 -26.15
C ARG A 812 0.65 -21.88 -25.43
N THR A 813 1.96 -21.92 -25.61
CA THR A 813 2.85 -22.82 -24.88
C THR A 813 4.03 -22.02 -24.34
N TYR A 814 4.37 -22.25 -23.08
CA TYR A 814 5.58 -21.73 -22.45
C TYR A 814 6.46 -22.90 -22.03
N SER A 815 7.78 -22.77 -22.16
CA SER A 815 8.73 -23.84 -21.83
C SER A 815 10.04 -23.29 -21.27
N THR A 816 10.66 -24.01 -20.32
CA THR A 816 12.02 -23.71 -19.84
C THR A 816 13.09 -24.00 -20.89
N GLU A 817 12.81 -24.91 -21.82
CA GLU A 817 13.61 -25.14 -23.03
C GLU A 817 12.87 -24.59 -24.25
N THR A 818 13.41 -23.55 -24.87
CA THR A 818 12.91 -23.04 -26.15
C THR A 818 13.83 -23.55 -27.26
N LYS A 819 13.35 -24.49 -28.09
CA LYS A 819 14.01 -24.83 -29.35
C LYS A 819 13.63 -23.79 -30.41
N GLU A 820 14.54 -23.45 -31.31
CA GLU A 820 14.28 -22.50 -32.42
C GLU A 820 13.05 -22.88 -33.27
N ASP A 821 12.70 -24.17 -33.34
CA ASP A 821 11.59 -24.70 -34.14
C ASP A 821 10.25 -24.83 -33.37
N GLU A 822 10.23 -24.62 -32.05
CA GLU A 822 9.02 -24.76 -31.23
C GLU A 822 8.48 -23.36 -30.90
N LYS A 823 7.19 -23.07 -31.20
CA LYS A 823 6.49 -21.81 -30.90
C LYS A 823 6.30 -21.57 -29.38
N ALA A 824 7.18 -22.12 -28.54
CA ALA A 824 7.13 -22.00 -27.10
C ALA A 824 7.86 -20.74 -26.63
N GLU A 825 7.19 -19.96 -25.78
CA GLU A 825 7.81 -18.80 -25.14
C GLU A 825 8.60 -19.22 -23.90
N THR A 826 9.63 -18.45 -23.54
CA THR A 826 10.47 -18.77 -22.38
C THR A 826 9.66 -18.72 -21.08
N LEU A 827 9.61 -19.85 -20.37
CA LEU A 827 9.06 -19.97 -19.03
C LEU A 827 10.18 -19.81 -18.00
N LYS A 828 9.97 -18.94 -17.00
CA LYS A 828 10.84 -18.86 -15.83
C LYS A 828 10.13 -19.48 -14.65
N VAL A 829 10.83 -20.39 -13.97
CA VAL A 829 10.31 -21.12 -12.82
C VAL A 829 11.28 -21.04 -11.64
N LYS A 830 10.73 -21.17 -10.43
CA LYS A 830 11.48 -21.33 -9.17
C LYS A 830 10.83 -22.43 -8.33
N ALA A 831 11.57 -22.99 -7.38
CA ALA A 831 10.97 -23.84 -6.35
C ALA A 831 9.93 -23.05 -5.53
N GLY A 832 8.87 -23.72 -5.08
CA GLY A 832 7.74 -23.13 -4.35
C GLY A 832 6.63 -22.61 -5.25
N LEU A 833 5.87 -21.62 -4.76
CA LEU A 833 4.75 -21.04 -5.51
C LEU A 833 5.25 -20.15 -6.66
N ASN A 834 4.71 -20.38 -7.85
CA ASN A 834 4.89 -19.60 -9.06
C ASN A 834 3.54 -19.00 -9.49
N ARG A 835 3.58 -17.79 -10.04
CA ARG A 835 2.45 -17.07 -10.62
C ARG A 835 2.76 -16.79 -12.08
N PHE A 836 1.85 -17.17 -12.97
CA PHE A 836 1.91 -16.92 -14.41
C PHE A 836 0.65 -16.14 -14.82
N GLU A 837 0.80 -15.22 -15.77
CA GLU A 837 -0.33 -14.49 -16.35
C GLU A 837 -0.42 -14.82 -17.83
N TRP A 838 -1.53 -15.43 -18.25
CA TRP A 838 -1.85 -15.55 -19.67
C TRP A 838 -2.59 -14.28 -20.10
N ASP A 839 -1.99 -13.51 -21.00
CA ASP A 839 -2.51 -12.24 -21.53
C ASP A 839 -3.76 -12.35 -22.40
N LEU A 840 -4.42 -13.53 -22.39
CA LEU A 840 -5.62 -13.85 -23.15
C LEU A 840 -5.42 -13.79 -24.67
N THR A 841 -4.18 -13.91 -25.15
CA THR A 841 -3.90 -13.96 -26.59
C THR A 841 -3.40 -15.33 -27.04
N TYR A 842 -3.74 -15.67 -28.28
CA TYR A 842 -3.13 -16.77 -29.02
C TYR A 842 -1.67 -16.41 -29.39
N THR A 843 -0.92 -17.38 -29.92
CA THR A 843 0.41 -17.12 -30.47
C THR A 843 0.35 -16.07 -31.58
N GLY A 844 1.24 -15.09 -31.54
CA GLY A 844 1.30 -14.02 -32.53
C GLY A 844 1.84 -14.44 -33.89
N PRO A 845 1.63 -13.61 -34.91
CA PRO A 845 2.23 -13.85 -36.21
C PRO A 845 3.75 -13.80 -36.14
N PHE A 846 4.42 -14.63 -36.93
CA PHE A 846 5.85 -14.56 -37.10
C PHE A 846 6.25 -13.22 -37.74
N THR A 847 7.29 -12.58 -37.20
CA THR A 847 7.87 -11.34 -37.73
C THR A 847 9.39 -11.45 -37.74
N VAL A 848 10.02 -11.11 -38.87
CA VAL A 848 11.48 -11.13 -38.99
C VAL A 848 12.12 -10.21 -37.93
N PRO A 849 13.10 -10.69 -37.13
CA PRO A 849 13.74 -9.96 -36.03
C PRO A 849 14.11 -8.50 -36.33
N ASP A 850 14.74 -8.27 -37.49
CA ASP A 850 15.32 -6.98 -37.85
C ASP A 850 14.37 -6.06 -38.62
N LEU A 851 13.10 -6.46 -38.82
CA LEU A 851 12.14 -5.63 -39.55
C LEU A 851 11.52 -4.57 -38.63
N VAL A 852 11.79 -3.31 -38.93
CA VAL A 852 11.21 -2.18 -38.20
C VAL A 852 9.80 -1.89 -38.73
N THR A 853 8.83 -1.84 -37.82
CA THR A 853 7.45 -1.44 -38.16
C THR A 853 6.92 -0.41 -37.16
N MET A 854 6.04 0.49 -37.62
CA MET A 854 5.44 1.51 -36.75
C MET A 854 4.34 0.94 -35.82
N VAL A 855 3.68 -0.15 -36.23
CA VAL A 855 2.41 -0.60 -35.65
C VAL A 855 2.43 -2.02 -35.08
N MET A 856 3.36 -2.87 -35.51
CA MET A 856 3.55 -4.22 -34.97
C MET A 856 4.82 -4.28 -34.13
N ARG A 857 4.67 -4.76 -32.89
CA ARG A 857 5.81 -5.09 -32.02
C ARG A 857 6.46 -6.40 -32.48
N ASN A 858 7.71 -6.62 -32.09
CA ASN A 858 8.41 -7.88 -32.25
C ASN A 858 8.84 -8.40 -30.86
N PRO A 859 8.37 -9.58 -30.41
CA PRO A 859 7.36 -10.42 -31.05
C PRO A 859 6.00 -9.73 -31.14
N ALA A 860 5.24 -10.05 -32.19
CA ALA A 860 3.87 -9.56 -32.34
C ALA A 860 2.95 -10.30 -31.35
N ARG A 861 1.99 -9.59 -30.76
CA ARG A 861 0.94 -10.22 -29.94
C ARG A 861 -0.07 -10.93 -30.86
N GLY A 862 -0.64 -12.06 -30.44
CA GLY A 862 -1.60 -12.83 -31.25
C GLY A 862 -3.07 -12.43 -31.06
N PRO A 863 -3.98 -13.06 -31.83
CA PRO A 863 -5.42 -12.80 -31.74
C PRO A 863 -5.96 -12.96 -30.31
N GLU A 864 -6.92 -12.10 -29.94
CA GLU A 864 -7.55 -12.12 -28.61
C GLU A 864 -8.48 -13.32 -28.45
N ALA A 865 -8.36 -14.05 -27.34
CA ALA A 865 -9.15 -15.23 -27.03
C ALA A 865 -10.65 -14.93 -27.00
N VAL A 866 -11.46 -15.84 -27.52
CA VAL A 866 -12.92 -15.74 -27.51
C VAL A 866 -13.45 -16.25 -26.17
N PRO A 867 -14.45 -15.59 -25.56
CA PRO A 867 -15.09 -16.08 -24.34
C PRO A 867 -15.57 -17.55 -24.45
N GLY A 868 -15.32 -18.34 -23.41
CA GLY A 868 -15.60 -19.77 -23.35
C GLY A 868 -14.64 -20.51 -22.42
N THR A 869 -14.73 -21.84 -22.43
CA THR A 869 -13.92 -22.71 -21.56
C THR A 869 -12.49 -22.88 -22.10
N TYR A 870 -11.50 -22.65 -21.24
CA TYR A 870 -10.10 -22.94 -21.51
C TYR A 870 -9.54 -23.92 -20.49
N ARG A 871 -8.41 -24.54 -20.83
CA ARG A 871 -7.65 -25.40 -19.92
C ARG A 871 -6.22 -24.94 -19.83
N VAL A 872 -5.64 -25.02 -18.65
CA VAL A 872 -4.20 -24.92 -18.42
C VAL A 872 -3.66 -26.30 -18.11
N ARG A 873 -2.56 -26.68 -18.76
CA ARG A 873 -1.82 -27.91 -18.50
C ARG A 873 -0.38 -27.57 -18.11
N LEU A 874 0.09 -28.09 -17.00
CA LEU A 874 1.47 -27.98 -16.56
C LEU A 874 2.12 -29.36 -16.66
N ASN A 875 3.25 -29.45 -17.35
CA ASN A 875 4.08 -30.65 -17.45
C ASN A 875 5.43 -30.41 -16.77
N VAL A 876 5.88 -31.36 -15.94
CA VAL A 876 7.19 -31.36 -15.29
C VAL A 876 7.77 -32.78 -15.38
N GLY A 877 8.70 -33.00 -16.30
CA GLY A 877 9.18 -34.36 -16.60
C GLY A 877 8.02 -35.29 -16.99
N ASP A 878 7.83 -36.38 -16.23
CA ASP A 878 6.72 -37.33 -16.42
C ASP A 878 5.41 -36.92 -15.73
N TRP A 879 5.42 -35.87 -14.89
CA TRP A 879 4.24 -35.38 -14.19
C TRP A 879 3.47 -34.38 -15.08
N SER A 880 2.15 -34.51 -15.10
CA SER A 880 1.28 -33.58 -15.82
C SER A 880 -0.04 -33.39 -15.09
N GLU A 881 -0.51 -32.14 -15.02
CA GLU A 881 -1.79 -31.79 -14.44
C GLU A 881 -2.53 -30.79 -15.34
N THR A 882 -3.85 -30.96 -15.48
CA THR A 882 -4.70 -30.07 -16.27
C THR A 882 -5.84 -29.54 -15.40
N ARG A 883 -6.15 -28.24 -15.53
CA ARG A 883 -7.27 -27.55 -14.88
C ARG A 883 -8.04 -26.72 -15.89
N SER A 884 -9.34 -26.55 -15.67
CA SER A 884 -10.23 -25.74 -16.51
C SER A 884 -10.60 -24.43 -15.80
N PHE A 885 -10.88 -23.38 -16.57
CA PHE A 885 -11.44 -22.11 -16.12
C PHE A 885 -12.28 -21.48 -17.24
N GLU A 886 -13.17 -20.54 -16.90
CA GLU A 886 -13.97 -19.82 -17.88
C GLU A 886 -13.36 -18.46 -18.20
N LEU A 887 -13.38 -18.09 -19.48
CA LEU A 887 -13.12 -16.74 -19.96
C LEU A 887 -14.47 -16.06 -20.29
N HIS A 888 -14.80 -15.01 -19.55
CA HIS A 888 -16.00 -14.20 -19.78
C HIS A 888 -15.69 -12.96 -20.61
N ALA A 889 -16.68 -12.44 -21.33
CA ALA A 889 -16.62 -11.09 -21.88
C ALA A 889 -16.79 -10.06 -20.76
N ASP A 890 -16.28 -8.85 -20.97
CA ASP A 890 -16.65 -7.70 -20.13
C ASP A 890 -18.18 -7.55 -20.11
N PRO A 891 -18.85 -7.63 -18.93
CA PRO A 891 -20.30 -7.56 -18.83
C PRO A 891 -20.88 -6.20 -19.25
N ARG A 892 -20.04 -5.18 -19.46
CA ARG A 892 -20.45 -3.87 -19.99
C ARG A 892 -20.60 -3.86 -21.51
N TRP A 893 -20.04 -4.85 -22.21
CA TRP A 893 -20.12 -4.92 -23.66
C TRP A 893 -21.47 -5.47 -24.12
N SER A 894 -21.98 -4.94 -25.24
CA SER A 894 -23.16 -5.46 -25.92
C SER A 894 -22.85 -6.53 -26.96
N ALA A 895 -21.56 -6.79 -27.23
CA ALA A 895 -21.11 -7.75 -28.24
C ALA A 895 -21.39 -9.19 -27.78
N THR A 896 -21.87 -10.01 -28.70
CA THR A 896 -22.08 -11.44 -28.48
C THR A 896 -20.77 -12.21 -28.67
N THR A 897 -20.67 -13.40 -28.06
CA THR A 897 -19.52 -14.30 -28.26
C THR A 897 -19.28 -14.65 -29.73
N GLU A 898 -20.35 -14.74 -30.54
CA GLU A 898 -20.24 -15.00 -31.97
C GLU A 898 -19.62 -13.83 -32.75
N GLU A 899 -19.96 -12.59 -32.39
CA GLU A 899 -19.36 -11.40 -33.01
C GLU A 899 -17.88 -11.27 -32.64
N LEU A 900 -17.51 -11.59 -31.39
CA LEU A 900 -16.11 -11.67 -30.96
C LEU A 900 -15.34 -12.78 -31.70
N ARG A 901 -16.01 -13.91 -31.97
CA ARG A 901 -15.45 -15.02 -32.77
C ARG A 901 -15.16 -14.59 -34.21
N GLN A 902 -16.06 -13.84 -34.85
CA GLN A 902 -15.83 -13.31 -36.20
C GLN A 902 -14.58 -12.40 -36.27
N THR A 903 -14.38 -11.57 -35.25
CA THR A 903 -13.16 -10.75 -35.15
C THR A 903 -11.92 -11.61 -34.91
N PHE A 904 -12.01 -12.61 -34.04
CA PHE A 904 -10.91 -13.55 -33.81
C PHE A 904 -10.51 -14.29 -35.09
N GLU A 905 -11.47 -14.79 -35.86
CA GLU A 905 -11.24 -15.49 -37.14
C GLU A 905 -10.58 -14.57 -38.16
N LEU A 906 -11.07 -13.33 -38.30
CA LEU A 906 -10.45 -12.34 -39.19
C LEU A 906 -9.02 -11.98 -38.75
N ALA A 907 -8.80 -11.77 -37.45
CA ALA A 907 -7.47 -11.49 -36.92
C ALA A 907 -6.51 -12.66 -37.16
N THR A 908 -6.99 -13.90 -36.97
CA THR A 908 -6.22 -15.12 -37.21
C THR A 908 -5.83 -15.24 -38.69
N ASP A 909 -6.77 -15.05 -39.61
CA ASP A 909 -6.48 -15.08 -41.05
C ASP A 909 -5.43 -14.03 -41.47
N ILE A 910 -5.52 -12.82 -40.91
CA ILE A 910 -4.53 -11.77 -41.14
C ILE A 910 -3.17 -12.18 -40.56
N ALA A 911 -3.13 -12.71 -39.34
CA ALA A 911 -1.90 -13.16 -38.69
C ALA A 911 -1.19 -14.29 -39.45
N ASP A 912 -1.95 -15.26 -39.97
CA ASP A 912 -1.42 -16.36 -40.78
C ASP A 912 -0.79 -15.84 -42.07
N LYS A 913 -1.44 -14.88 -42.74
CA LYS A 913 -0.88 -14.21 -43.93
C LYS A 913 0.38 -13.42 -43.61
N ILE A 914 0.41 -12.71 -42.47
CA ILE A 914 1.62 -12.03 -41.98
C ILE A 914 2.76 -13.01 -41.82
N SER A 915 2.55 -14.10 -41.07
CA SER A 915 3.55 -15.13 -40.85
C SER A 915 4.05 -15.71 -42.17
N SER A 916 3.14 -16.04 -43.09
CA SER A 916 3.44 -16.60 -44.40
C SER A 916 4.37 -15.70 -45.23
N PHE A 917 4.05 -14.40 -45.40
CA PHE A 917 4.92 -13.53 -46.17
C PHE A 917 6.20 -13.14 -45.41
N GLN A 918 6.19 -13.14 -44.07
CA GLN A 918 7.38 -12.88 -43.26
C GLN A 918 8.40 -14.01 -43.38
N HIS A 919 7.96 -15.27 -43.34
CA HIS A 919 8.82 -16.41 -43.67
C HIS A 919 9.31 -16.36 -45.13
N THR A 920 8.46 -15.91 -46.06
CA THR A 920 8.89 -15.69 -47.44
C THR A 920 10.03 -14.67 -47.52
N ILE A 921 10.02 -13.59 -46.72
CA ILE A 921 11.14 -12.64 -46.65
C ILE A 921 12.42 -13.33 -46.14
N GLU A 922 12.34 -14.18 -45.12
CA GLU A 922 13.51 -14.96 -44.66
C GLU A 922 14.06 -15.88 -45.73
N GLU A 923 13.18 -16.58 -46.45
CA GLU A 923 13.53 -17.45 -47.56
C GLU A 923 14.21 -16.66 -48.70
N LEU A 924 13.69 -15.47 -49.03
CA LEU A 924 14.29 -14.55 -50.01
C LEU A 924 15.68 -14.09 -49.57
N ARG A 925 15.85 -13.62 -48.33
CA ARG A 925 17.14 -13.19 -47.76
C ARG A 925 18.15 -14.34 -47.73
N SER A 926 17.72 -15.53 -47.33
CA SER A 926 18.55 -16.74 -47.32
C SER A 926 19.01 -17.10 -48.72
N ALA A 927 18.12 -17.06 -49.72
CA ALA A 927 18.46 -17.31 -51.12
C ALA A 927 19.46 -16.27 -51.66
N GLN A 928 19.25 -14.98 -51.38
CA GLN A 928 20.18 -13.91 -51.76
C GLN A 928 21.57 -14.13 -51.16
N ASN A 929 21.65 -14.45 -49.86
CA ASN A 929 22.92 -14.73 -49.18
C ASN A 929 23.65 -15.94 -49.76
N GLN A 930 22.92 -17.01 -50.09
CA GLN A 930 23.49 -18.19 -50.75
C GLN A 930 24.02 -17.86 -52.15
N ILE A 931 23.27 -17.08 -52.94
CA ILE A 931 23.69 -16.65 -54.27
C ILE A 931 24.97 -15.81 -54.20
N GLN A 932 25.04 -14.86 -53.26
CA GLN A 932 26.24 -14.03 -53.06
C GLN A 932 27.45 -14.87 -52.61
N SER A 933 27.24 -15.83 -51.71
CA SER A 933 28.29 -16.76 -51.27
C SER A 933 28.82 -17.60 -52.43
N ILE A 934 27.92 -18.21 -53.22
CA ILE A 934 28.27 -19.00 -54.41
C ILE A 934 29.03 -18.13 -55.44
N ALA A 935 28.54 -16.93 -55.70
CA ALA A 935 29.19 -15.98 -56.60
C ALA A 935 30.62 -15.62 -56.14
N GLY A 936 30.83 -15.43 -54.85
CA GLY A 936 32.14 -15.21 -54.25
C GLY A 936 33.09 -16.41 -54.41
N ASP A 937 32.60 -17.62 -54.16
CA ASP A 937 33.39 -18.86 -54.20
C ASP A 937 33.89 -19.22 -55.60
N ILE A 938 33.18 -18.81 -56.65
CA ILE A 938 33.50 -19.15 -58.03
C ILE A 938 34.32 -18.09 -58.78
N GLN A 939 34.64 -16.94 -58.18
CA GLN A 939 35.24 -15.78 -58.89
C GLN A 939 36.50 -16.08 -59.72
N ASN A 940 37.26 -17.13 -59.38
CA ASN A 940 38.49 -17.54 -60.07
C ASN A 940 38.32 -18.75 -61.00
N ARG A 941 37.08 -19.11 -61.38
CA ARG A 941 36.75 -20.25 -62.24
C ARG A 941 36.47 -19.80 -63.68
N ASP A 942 36.77 -20.67 -64.65
CA ASP A 942 36.59 -20.35 -66.09
C ASP A 942 35.11 -20.13 -66.49
N TYR A 943 34.16 -20.62 -65.68
CA TYR A 943 32.71 -20.44 -65.84
C TYR A 943 32.13 -19.32 -64.96
N ALA A 944 32.97 -18.57 -64.24
CA ALA A 944 32.52 -17.54 -63.29
C ALA A 944 31.65 -16.47 -63.95
N GLY A 945 31.98 -16.04 -65.18
CA GLY A 945 31.22 -15.00 -65.88
C GLY A 945 29.77 -15.37 -66.16
N GLU A 946 29.52 -16.59 -66.65
CA GLU A 946 28.17 -17.10 -66.98
C GLU A 946 27.32 -17.25 -65.71
N VAL A 947 27.90 -17.75 -64.62
CA VAL A 947 27.19 -17.94 -63.35
C VAL A 947 26.98 -16.60 -62.63
N GLN A 948 27.94 -15.67 -62.67
CA GLN A 948 27.82 -14.36 -62.02
C GLN A 948 26.73 -13.49 -62.63
N GLU A 949 26.55 -13.52 -63.96
CA GLU A 949 25.50 -12.76 -64.64
C GLU A 949 24.10 -13.25 -64.22
N GLN A 950 23.88 -14.57 -64.21
CA GLN A 950 22.62 -15.14 -63.74
C GLN A 950 22.43 -14.96 -62.22
N ALA A 951 23.49 -15.07 -61.43
CA ALA A 951 23.46 -14.84 -59.98
C ALA A 951 23.00 -13.41 -59.66
N ASN A 952 23.58 -12.40 -60.32
CA ASN A 952 23.19 -11.01 -60.15
C ASN A 952 21.73 -10.80 -60.60
N SER A 953 21.34 -11.33 -61.76
CA SER A 953 19.96 -11.20 -62.25
C SER A 953 18.94 -11.83 -61.29
N LEU A 954 19.25 -13.00 -60.72
CA LEU A 954 18.38 -13.67 -59.76
C LEU A 954 18.34 -12.91 -58.43
N ALA A 955 19.49 -12.44 -57.92
CA ALA A 955 19.56 -11.62 -56.72
C ALA A 955 18.74 -10.33 -56.85
N ASP A 956 18.83 -9.63 -57.99
CA ASP A 956 18.04 -8.43 -58.26
C ASP A 956 16.54 -8.72 -58.30
N LYS A 957 16.12 -9.85 -58.91
CA LYS A 957 14.70 -10.27 -58.90
C LYS A 957 14.20 -10.62 -57.51
N LEU A 958 15.00 -11.31 -56.70
CA LEU A 958 14.68 -11.64 -55.31
C LEU A 958 14.56 -10.37 -54.47
N LYS A 959 15.49 -9.42 -54.63
CA LYS A 959 15.47 -8.15 -53.92
C LYS A 959 14.28 -7.29 -54.31
N ALA A 960 14.00 -7.15 -55.60
CA ALA A 960 12.85 -6.39 -56.08
C ALA A 960 11.51 -6.97 -55.61
N LEU A 961 11.44 -8.29 -55.35
CA LEU A 961 10.26 -8.90 -54.75
C LEU A 961 10.18 -8.65 -53.23
N GLU A 962 11.31 -8.69 -52.52
CA GLU A 962 11.39 -8.34 -51.11
C GLU A 962 10.95 -6.88 -50.85
N GLU A 963 11.41 -5.94 -51.68
CA GLU A 963 11.08 -4.50 -51.64
C GLU A 963 9.58 -4.20 -51.88
N GLU A 964 8.78 -5.18 -52.34
CA GLU A 964 7.32 -5.09 -52.45
C GLU A 964 6.61 -5.55 -51.16
N PHE A 965 7.23 -6.46 -50.41
CA PHE A 965 6.75 -6.89 -49.10
C PHE A 965 7.09 -5.87 -48.01
N ILE A 966 8.31 -5.34 -48.04
CA ILE A 966 8.87 -4.40 -47.05
C ILE A 966 9.56 -3.21 -47.71
N ASN A 967 9.74 -2.14 -46.95
CA ASN A 967 10.63 -1.04 -47.35
C ASN A 967 11.86 -1.14 -46.43
N ASP A 968 13.02 -1.45 -47.01
CA ASP A 968 14.28 -1.68 -46.32
C ASP A 968 14.98 -0.39 -45.86
N GLU A 969 14.49 0.79 -46.29
CA GLU A 969 14.96 2.10 -45.79
C GLU A 969 14.36 2.46 -44.41
N ILE A 970 13.38 1.69 -43.91
CA ILE A 970 12.78 1.91 -42.59
C ILE A 970 13.73 1.34 -41.53
N GLU A 971 14.46 2.22 -40.84
CA GLU A 971 15.43 1.86 -39.80
C GLU A 971 14.94 2.26 -38.39
N SER A 972 13.91 3.10 -38.31
CA SER A 972 13.30 3.60 -37.07
C SER A 972 11.78 3.55 -37.10
N GLY A 973 11.15 3.34 -35.93
CA GLY A 973 9.70 3.14 -35.81
C GLY A 973 8.84 4.31 -36.30
N GLN A 974 9.41 5.50 -36.50
CA GLN A 974 8.71 6.69 -37.01
C GLN A 974 9.01 7.01 -38.49
N ASP A 975 9.99 6.36 -39.11
CA ASP A 975 10.30 6.52 -40.54
C ASP A 975 9.10 6.20 -41.46
N PRO A 976 8.19 5.25 -41.13
CA PRO A 976 7.00 4.98 -41.94
C PRO A 976 6.01 6.17 -42.02
N ILE A 977 6.25 7.30 -41.35
CA ILE A 977 5.52 8.55 -41.56
C ILE A 977 5.98 9.25 -42.86
N GLY A 978 7.28 9.22 -43.17
CA GLY A 978 7.86 9.89 -44.34
C GLY A 978 8.07 8.98 -45.55
N MET A 979 7.99 7.67 -45.37
CA MET A 979 8.33 6.66 -46.37
C MET A 979 7.12 5.86 -46.85
N GLU A 980 7.21 5.28 -48.05
CA GLU A 980 6.16 4.44 -48.59
C GLU A 980 6.00 3.15 -47.75
N ARG A 981 4.76 2.85 -47.35
CA ARG A 981 4.41 1.63 -46.63
C ARG A 981 4.11 0.51 -47.62
N ARG A 982 4.82 -0.61 -47.51
CA ARG A 982 4.61 -1.86 -48.28
C ARG A 982 3.64 -2.82 -47.58
N LEU A 983 3.45 -4.02 -48.14
CA LEU A 983 2.44 -4.99 -47.67
C LEU A 983 2.55 -5.25 -46.15
N SER A 984 3.77 -5.44 -45.62
CA SER A 984 4.00 -5.70 -44.19
C SER A 984 3.36 -4.64 -43.28
N ASN A 985 3.68 -3.36 -43.51
CA ASN A 985 3.16 -2.25 -42.71
C ASN A 985 1.63 -2.07 -42.91
N ARG A 986 1.12 -2.30 -44.13
CA ARG A 986 -0.32 -2.19 -44.43
C ARG A 986 -1.13 -3.29 -43.74
N MET A 987 -0.67 -4.54 -43.83
CA MET A 987 -1.31 -5.68 -43.18
C MET A 987 -1.20 -5.59 -41.66
N GLY A 988 -0.03 -5.18 -41.14
CA GLY A 988 0.17 -4.94 -39.72
C GLY A 988 -0.76 -3.87 -39.15
N ARG A 989 -1.04 -2.80 -39.92
CA ARG A 989 -2.03 -1.79 -39.50
C ARG A 989 -3.44 -2.37 -39.44
N LEU A 990 -3.86 -3.15 -40.45
CA LEU A 990 -5.17 -3.80 -40.42
C LEU A 990 -5.26 -4.77 -39.22
N TYR A 991 -4.23 -5.56 -38.99
CA TYR A 991 -4.14 -6.49 -37.87
C TYR A 991 -4.33 -5.79 -36.52
N GLN A 992 -3.60 -4.70 -36.28
CA GLN A 992 -3.73 -3.88 -35.08
C GLN A 992 -5.17 -3.36 -34.89
N VAL A 993 -5.81 -2.91 -35.96
CA VAL A 993 -7.18 -2.38 -35.93
C VAL A 993 -8.20 -3.47 -35.61
N VAL A 994 -8.10 -4.64 -36.25
CA VAL A 994 -9.01 -5.76 -36.01
C VAL A 994 -8.82 -6.30 -34.58
N ARG A 995 -7.59 -6.42 -34.11
CA ARG A 995 -7.32 -6.94 -32.77
C ARG A 995 -7.82 -6.07 -31.63
N GLY A 996 -7.77 -4.75 -31.78
CA GLY A 996 -8.29 -3.82 -30.78
C GLY A 996 -9.82 -3.65 -30.80
N HIS A 997 -10.55 -4.50 -31.53
CA HIS A 997 -11.98 -4.34 -31.78
C HIS A 997 -12.82 -5.44 -31.11
N ASP A 998 -13.33 -5.19 -29.92
CA ASP A 998 -14.16 -6.13 -29.15
C ASP A 998 -15.64 -6.11 -29.57
N ALA A 999 -15.91 -6.26 -30.86
CA ALA A 999 -17.26 -6.37 -31.44
C ALA A 999 -17.20 -7.05 -32.82
N GLN A 1000 -18.30 -7.10 -33.56
CA GLN A 1000 -18.34 -7.62 -34.94
C GLN A 1000 -17.39 -6.82 -35.87
N PRO A 1001 -16.63 -7.46 -36.77
CA PRO A 1001 -15.81 -6.75 -37.74
C PRO A 1001 -16.61 -5.73 -38.55
N THR A 1002 -16.10 -4.50 -38.65
CA THR A 1002 -16.76 -3.46 -39.45
C THR A 1002 -16.65 -3.77 -40.95
N GLY A 1003 -17.61 -3.28 -41.75
CA GLY A 1003 -17.55 -3.45 -43.21
C GLY A 1003 -16.24 -2.94 -43.83
N GLY A 1004 -15.68 -1.84 -43.31
CA GLY A 1004 -14.40 -1.30 -43.76
C GLY A 1004 -13.19 -2.19 -43.42
N MET A 1005 -13.23 -2.93 -42.31
CA MET A 1005 -12.19 -3.94 -42.01
C MET A 1005 -12.25 -5.08 -43.01
N MET A 1006 -13.45 -5.56 -43.36
CA MET A 1006 -13.66 -6.64 -44.32
C MET A 1006 -13.25 -6.24 -45.74
N GLU A 1007 -13.62 -5.04 -46.18
CA GLU A 1007 -13.21 -4.50 -47.49
C GLU A 1007 -11.68 -4.35 -47.56
N ARG A 1008 -11.08 -3.77 -46.52
CA ARG A 1008 -9.63 -3.59 -46.49
C ARG A 1008 -8.86 -4.90 -46.42
N HIS A 1009 -9.42 -5.91 -45.76
CA HIS A 1009 -8.89 -7.27 -45.78
C HIS A 1009 -8.88 -7.82 -47.21
N ALA A 1010 -10.02 -7.75 -47.91
CA ALA A 1010 -10.12 -8.21 -49.30
C ALA A 1010 -9.09 -7.53 -50.22
N ASP A 1011 -8.94 -6.19 -50.15
CA ASP A 1011 -7.94 -5.44 -50.90
C ASP A 1011 -6.52 -5.99 -50.69
N LEU A 1012 -6.14 -6.23 -49.44
CA LEU A 1012 -4.79 -6.64 -49.08
C LEU A 1012 -4.53 -8.12 -49.37
N VAL A 1013 -5.56 -8.95 -49.34
CA VAL A 1013 -5.48 -10.37 -49.75
C VAL A 1013 -5.19 -10.47 -51.25
N GLU A 1014 -5.78 -9.62 -52.09
CA GLU A 1014 -5.48 -9.59 -53.52
C GLU A 1014 -3.99 -9.26 -53.78
N VAL A 1015 -3.44 -8.26 -53.07
CA VAL A 1015 -2.02 -7.91 -53.14
C VAL A 1015 -1.13 -9.04 -52.63
N TYR A 1016 -1.50 -9.66 -51.51
CA TYR A 1016 -0.79 -10.80 -50.94
C TYR A 1016 -0.72 -11.98 -51.93
N GLU A 1017 -1.85 -12.40 -52.50
CA GLU A 1017 -1.89 -13.52 -53.44
C GLU A 1017 -1.10 -13.22 -54.72
N HIS A 1018 -1.13 -11.97 -55.20
CA HIS A 1018 -0.31 -11.56 -56.32
C HIS A 1018 1.20 -11.72 -56.04
N LEU A 1019 1.67 -11.22 -54.90
CA LEU A 1019 3.09 -11.31 -54.51
C LEU A 1019 3.53 -12.75 -54.20
N MET A 1020 2.68 -13.53 -53.52
CA MET A 1020 2.97 -14.94 -53.24
C MET A 1020 3.01 -15.79 -54.52
N ASN A 1021 2.19 -15.50 -55.53
CA ASN A 1021 2.29 -16.17 -56.82
C ASN A 1021 3.58 -15.80 -57.55
N ARG A 1022 4.00 -14.52 -57.53
CA ARG A 1022 5.31 -14.10 -58.07
C ARG A 1022 6.45 -14.84 -57.37
N TYR A 1023 6.40 -14.98 -56.05
CA TYR A 1023 7.37 -15.77 -55.28
C TYR A 1023 7.43 -17.23 -55.76
N ARG A 1024 6.29 -17.91 -55.86
CA ARG A 1024 6.21 -19.30 -56.34
C ARG A 1024 6.78 -19.47 -57.75
N THR A 1025 6.51 -18.52 -58.67
CA THR A 1025 7.07 -18.53 -60.02
C THR A 1025 8.60 -18.35 -59.97
N LEU A 1026 9.09 -17.36 -59.22
CA LEU A 1026 10.51 -17.08 -59.09
C LEU A 1026 11.30 -18.29 -58.54
N VAL A 1027 10.73 -19.01 -57.57
CA VAL A 1027 11.32 -20.24 -57.03
C VAL A 1027 11.25 -21.40 -58.01
N SER A 1028 10.09 -21.64 -58.64
CA SER A 1028 9.88 -22.82 -59.50
C SER A 1028 10.55 -22.73 -60.87
N GLU A 1029 10.79 -21.51 -61.36
CA GLU A 1029 11.40 -21.23 -62.66
C GLU A 1029 12.83 -20.70 -62.53
N ASP A 1030 13.02 -19.51 -61.94
CA ASP A 1030 14.32 -18.83 -61.95
C ASP A 1030 15.35 -19.48 -61.02
N VAL A 1031 15.00 -19.78 -59.76
CA VAL A 1031 15.89 -20.49 -58.82
C VAL A 1031 16.21 -21.89 -59.34
N LYS A 1032 15.22 -22.58 -59.93
CA LYS A 1032 15.42 -23.89 -60.55
C LYS A 1032 16.39 -23.82 -61.73
N SER A 1033 16.20 -22.87 -62.64
CA SER A 1033 17.06 -22.65 -63.80
C SER A 1033 18.50 -22.35 -63.37
N PHE A 1034 18.68 -21.48 -62.36
CA PHE A 1034 20.00 -21.19 -61.80
C PHE A 1034 20.63 -22.43 -61.16
N ASN A 1035 19.86 -23.23 -60.44
CA ASN A 1035 20.32 -24.50 -59.88
C ASN A 1035 20.72 -25.54 -60.96
N GLU A 1036 20.03 -25.57 -62.10
CA GLU A 1036 20.41 -26.41 -63.25
C GLU A 1036 21.76 -25.96 -63.84
N LEU A 1037 22.01 -24.64 -63.92
CA LEU A 1037 23.30 -24.09 -64.32
C LEU A 1037 24.41 -24.46 -63.32
N LEU A 1038 24.18 -24.30 -62.01
CA LEU A 1038 25.17 -24.65 -60.98
C LEU A 1038 25.54 -26.14 -61.05
N ASN A 1039 24.56 -27.02 -61.31
CA ASN A 1039 24.78 -28.46 -61.42
C ASN A 1039 25.70 -28.83 -62.60
N LYS A 1040 25.56 -28.14 -63.75
CA LYS A 1040 26.42 -28.32 -64.92
C LYS A 1040 27.92 -28.11 -64.59
N HIS A 1041 28.20 -27.30 -63.58
CA HIS A 1041 29.56 -26.95 -63.14
C HIS A 1041 29.96 -27.61 -61.80
N GLY A 1042 29.12 -28.49 -61.24
CA GLY A 1042 29.41 -29.18 -59.97
C GLY A 1042 29.47 -28.26 -58.76
N VAL A 1043 28.74 -27.13 -58.79
CA VAL A 1043 28.66 -26.14 -57.71
C VAL A 1043 27.46 -26.45 -56.80
N LEU A 1044 27.57 -26.09 -55.51
CA LEU A 1044 26.49 -26.26 -54.54
C LEU A 1044 25.25 -25.45 -54.94
N HIS A 1045 24.07 -26.06 -54.78
CA HIS A 1045 22.77 -25.47 -55.09
C HIS A 1045 22.34 -24.41 -54.08
N VAL A 1046 21.57 -23.43 -54.57
CA VAL A 1046 20.74 -22.57 -53.72
C VAL A 1046 19.57 -23.41 -53.21
N ARG A 1047 19.45 -23.51 -51.88
CA ARG A 1047 18.34 -24.18 -51.20
C ARG A 1047 17.39 -23.14 -50.66
N ILE A 1048 16.14 -23.20 -51.08
CA ILE A 1048 15.06 -22.52 -50.37
C ILE A 1048 14.78 -23.36 -49.13
N PRO A 1049 14.98 -22.84 -47.90
CA PRO A 1049 14.54 -23.53 -46.69
C PRO A 1049 13.05 -23.81 -46.87
N GLN A 1050 12.62 -25.07 -46.78
CA GLN A 1050 11.19 -25.34 -46.64
C GLN A 1050 10.90 -25.25 -45.15
N ASN A 1051 10.22 -24.20 -44.72
CA ASN A 1051 9.66 -24.16 -43.39
C ASN A 1051 8.63 -25.30 -43.27
N LYS A 1052 8.81 -26.14 -42.23
CA LYS A 1052 7.97 -27.30 -41.95
C LYS A 1052 6.67 -26.92 -41.28
#